data_AF-A0A3B7QY64-F1
#
_entry.id   AF-A0A3B7QY64-F1
#
_cell.length_a   1.000
_cell.length_b   1.000
_cell.length_c   1.000
_cell.angle_alpha   90.00
_cell.angle_beta   90.00
_cell.angle_gamma   90.00
#
_symmetry.space_group_name_H-M   'P 1'
#
loop_
_entity.id
_entity.type
_entity.pdbx_description
1 polymer ?
#
loop_
_entity_poly.entity_id
_entity_poly.type
_entity_poly.pdbx_seq_one_letter_code
_entity_poly.pdbx_strand_id
1 'polypeptide(L)'
;MLPALRFLQQWLTVGLLAALPVAATLGQAAPRTTDPAKANPEYNARKRQLAELLRGKYPPPAAARATPRPGAQSRTAASLPPCAEPFDAANPAGWTQVERGDDPSLGPIALGFGFQYFGTTYTQVYINTNGNITFNRAYPAFSSSGLPIRESGDEDIAMLAPFWADVDTQNDNGGAVWYRLFPDRLVVTYDRVGYYLEQADKLNTFQVIIRANTAPGFAGDDVTFAYGDMQWTTAISSGGSGGFGGQLGAVVGGNVGDQQNFFEFGRFNQPGSAPPNMPAPNSPGGIDWLDNQCIGFQVRSRNNPPAAVGLAQSTTFMLNQGETRSLTAQFFGSEGNQNVTVTPSLGGLCNATANLANNDSPHPTLNFSVTGAACNVGSNTVSFRVQDNGTPAQTQTYTVTVVVSPGASAASVWTGAASTDYNDPANWSNNRVPSATDDVSIPSGVPRMPLVSSTGAARNLSIATGAALGVAESGALTITGNLANNGTLGGLGTLLANGPAAQTLSGSGSVSVGSLTVGAAGAQLAEPVAISKLLTLTGNLATNNNLTLLSSANGTATVVNLGAAEITGNARVQQYISGARNGGLGYRHLASPVAGSSIAGVQASGPAGFAPVVNPAYNTAPQPGSVIPFPNLFFYEQSRVTASGRGAVADFDLGWVSPGSTAELLVPGQGYTANIAPNQIISFAGQPNNGTIARNDLGRNAAPQAGWHLLGNPYPSPIDWNLTYAGATNLENTVYVFKSNGPYSGSYASYVAGSGVSTNGGSNILPVAQGFFVRTSTPGANGSLTFTNAARVAAPSNAPLERTTHTHALAKISLNGAGTSDQVAVYFRAGATPAFDSAFDAHKLSAGGNMLAIGDNPNALLSISGLPLLGSAPVAVPLLTYLGAAGNFTLKADELLNLPAGTAVHLLDAATGAVVDLQKQPTYAFAAEAGLATSRFSLLFTPARPLATAGLGAQLEAEVFPNPAHDRLWIRLPAGSQIAEAVLFNSLGQAVQRQTIPGGQELRAMPLQHLALGIYTLHLHLGQAVVVKRVVVN
;
A
#
# COMPACT_ATOMS: atom_id res chain seq x y z
N MET A 1 34.40 -52.90 -32.76
CA MET A 1 33.92 -52.77 -31.37
C MET A 1 32.91 -51.63 -31.36
N LEU A 2 31.62 -51.91 -31.58
CA LEU A 2 30.58 -52.27 -30.58
C LEU A 2 29.92 -51.00 -29.95
N PRO A 3 28.60 -50.99 -29.67
CA PRO A 3 27.60 -50.38 -30.57
C PRO A 3 26.48 -49.52 -29.90
N ALA A 4 25.72 -48.81 -30.75
CA ALA A 4 24.24 -48.63 -30.82
C ALA A 4 23.32 -48.23 -29.63
N LEU A 5 22.56 -47.13 -29.87
CA LEU A 5 21.10 -46.88 -29.71
C LEU A 5 20.43 -46.56 -28.33
N ARG A 6 19.91 -45.32 -28.14
CA ARG A 6 18.46 -44.91 -28.13
C ARG A 6 18.18 -43.53 -27.42
N PHE A 7 17.45 -42.64 -28.14
CA PHE A 7 16.42 -41.62 -27.79
C PHE A 7 16.52 -40.76 -26.49
N LEU A 8 16.25 -39.43 -26.44
CA LEU A 8 15.05 -38.68 -26.89
C LEU A 8 15.26 -37.13 -26.75
N GLN A 9 14.64 -36.35 -27.67
CA GLN A 9 14.09 -34.97 -27.57
C GLN A 9 14.93 -33.65 -27.60
N GLN A 10 14.88 -33.02 -28.79
CA GLN A 10 14.49 -31.62 -29.14
C GLN A 10 15.03 -30.43 -28.34
N TRP A 11 15.79 -29.53 -29.01
CA TRP A 11 15.59 -28.05 -29.04
C TRP A 11 16.32 -27.47 -30.28
N LEU A 12 15.61 -26.80 -31.19
CA LEU A 12 16.13 -26.09 -32.37
C LEU A 12 15.85 -24.57 -32.24
N THR A 13 16.92 -23.78 -32.34
CA THR A 13 17.11 -22.50 -33.08
C THR A 13 15.99 -21.44 -33.15
N VAL A 14 16.35 -20.20 -32.77
CA VAL A 14 16.02 -18.97 -33.53
C VAL A 14 17.19 -17.99 -33.43
N GLY A 15 17.78 -17.65 -34.58
CA GLY A 15 18.76 -16.58 -34.74
C GLY A 15 18.86 -16.17 -36.21
N LEU A 16 18.51 -14.91 -36.49
CA LEU A 16 18.56 -14.18 -37.77
C LEU A 16 17.60 -14.65 -38.88
N LEU A 17 16.56 -13.83 -39.13
CA LEU A 17 16.18 -13.50 -40.50
C LEU A 17 15.81 -12.03 -40.66
N ALA A 18 16.42 -11.48 -41.69
CA ALA A 18 16.32 -10.14 -42.23
C ALA A 18 14.88 -9.66 -42.46
N ALA A 19 14.73 -8.34 -42.33
CA ALA A 19 13.60 -7.54 -42.74
C ALA A 19 13.07 -7.92 -44.14
N LEU A 20 11.79 -8.26 -44.20
CA LEU A 20 10.97 -8.19 -45.40
C LEU A 20 10.44 -6.76 -45.52
N PRO A 21 10.59 -6.08 -46.67
CA PRO A 21 9.93 -4.81 -46.87
C PRO A 21 8.44 -5.04 -47.10
N VAL A 22 7.67 -4.33 -46.28
CA VAL A 22 6.32 -3.81 -46.48
C VAL A 22 5.88 -3.86 -47.95
N ALA A 23 4.75 -4.53 -48.17
CA ALA A 23 3.98 -4.46 -49.39
C ALA A 23 3.90 -3.00 -49.87
N ALA A 24 4.13 -2.78 -51.16
CA ALA A 24 4.03 -1.48 -51.78
C ALA A 24 2.72 -0.78 -51.38
N THR A 25 2.82 0.20 -50.48
CA THR A 25 1.82 1.24 -50.31
C THR A 25 1.85 2.05 -51.60
N LEU A 26 1.01 1.66 -52.56
CA LEU A 26 0.42 2.63 -53.48
C LEU A 26 -0.08 3.77 -52.58
N GLY A 27 0.57 4.92 -52.66
CA GLY A 27 0.28 6.07 -51.81
C GLY A 27 -1.18 6.47 -51.96
N GLN A 28 -2.03 5.98 -51.07
CA GLN A 28 -3.40 6.44 -50.96
C GLN A 28 -3.37 7.81 -50.28
N ALA A 29 -4.05 8.77 -50.90
CA ALA A 29 -4.26 10.06 -50.27
C ALA A 29 -4.95 9.85 -48.92
N ALA A 30 -4.55 10.63 -47.92
CA ALA A 30 -5.26 10.68 -46.65
C ALA A 30 -6.77 10.90 -46.91
N PRO A 31 -7.66 10.26 -46.13
CA PRO A 31 -9.11 10.41 -46.29
C PRO A 31 -9.47 11.90 -46.24
N ARG A 32 -10.41 12.32 -47.09
CA ARG A 32 -10.82 13.72 -47.20
C ARG A 32 -12.26 13.88 -46.75
N THR A 33 -12.57 15.00 -46.10
CA THR A 33 -13.94 15.40 -45.84
C THR A 33 -14.56 15.94 -47.11
N THR A 34 -15.66 15.33 -47.55
CA THR A 34 -16.55 15.87 -48.58
C THR A 34 -17.74 16.49 -47.87
N ASP A 35 -17.91 17.79 -48.05
CA ASP A 35 -18.96 18.58 -47.40
C ASP A 35 -19.84 19.22 -48.50
N PRO A 36 -21.14 18.87 -48.58
CA PRO A 36 -22.03 19.42 -49.60
C PRO A 36 -22.18 20.95 -49.50
N ALA A 37 -22.04 21.53 -48.31
CA ALA A 37 -22.08 22.98 -48.11
C ALA A 37 -20.85 23.69 -48.66
N LYS A 38 -19.67 23.04 -48.59
CA LYS A 38 -18.43 23.56 -49.22
C LYS A 38 -18.47 23.41 -50.74
N ALA A 39 -19.10 22.36 -51.27
CA ALA A 39 -19.23 22.13 -52.71
C ALA A 39 -20.31 23.01 -53.36
N ASN A 40 -21.39 23.33 -52.63
CA ASN A 40 -22.47 24.20 -53.07
C ASN A 40 -22.84 25.20 -51.96
N PRO A 41 -22.41 26.47 -52.06
CA PRO A 41 -22.67 27.49 -51.04
C PRO A 41 -24.16 27.74 -50.73
N GLU A 42 -25.08 27.39 -51.64
CA GLU A 42 -26.53 27.54 -51.42
C GLU A 42 -27.16 26.37 -50.64
N TYR A 43 -26.44 25.26 -50.46
CA TYR A 43 -26.96 24.04 -49.85
C TYR A 43 -27.59 24.29 -48.47
N ASN A 44 -26.84 24.92 -47.57
CA ASN A 44 -27.31 25.26 -46.22
C ASN A 44 -28.48 26.26 -46.23
N ALA A 45 -28.57 27.11 -47.25
CA ALA A 45 -29.69 28.05 -47.38
C ALA A 45 -30.98 27.31 -47.79
N ARG A 46 -30.88 26.37 -48.73
CA ARG A 46 -32.02 25.53 -49.17
C ARG A 46 -32.49 24.59 -48.06
N LYS A 47 -31.57 23.94 -47.34
CA LYS A 47 -31.90 23.07 -46.19
C LYS A 47 -32.58 23.86 -45.06
N ARG A 48 -32.14 25.11 -44.80
CA ARG A 48 -32.83 26.03 -43.88
C ARG A 48 -34.24 26.41 -44.35
N GLN A 49 -34.41 26.75 -45.62
CA GLN A 49 -35.73 27.04 -46.18
C GLN A 49 -36.67 25.83 -46.08
N LEU A 50 -36.17 24.61 -46.30
CA LEU A 50 -36.94 23.39 -46.13
C LEU A 50 -37.41 23.20 -44.67
N ALA A 51 -36.52 23.41 -43.69
CA ALA A 51 -36.88 23.36 -42.27
C ALA A 51 -37.95 24.40 -41.88
N GLU A 52 -37.87 25.62 -42.43
CA GLU A 52 -38.89 26.65 -42.25
C GLU A 52 -40.25 26.24 -42.82
N LEU A 53 -40.27 25.68 -44.05
CA LEU A 53 -41.49 25.20 -44.70
C LEU A 53 -42.16 24.04 -43.96
N LEU A 54 -41.38 23.22 -43.26
CA LEU A 54 -41.87 22.06 -42.52
C LEU A 54 -42.23 22.38 -41.06
N ARG A 55 -41.87 23.57 -40.56
CA ARG A 55 -42.12 23.97 -39.17
C ARG A 55 -43.62 23.95 -38.85
N GLY A 56 -43.99 23.21 -37.81
CA GLY A 56 -45.38 23.10 -37.35
C GLY A 56 -46.30 22.24 -38.23
N LYS A 57 -45.82 21.72 -39.37
CA LYS A 57 -46.60 20.85 -40.27
C LYS A 57 -46.86 19.46 -39.70
N TYR A 58 -45.93 18.96 -38.87
CA TYR A 58 -46.02 17.66 -38.21
C TYR A 58 -45.78 17.84 -36.71
N PRO A 59 -46.82 17.89 -35.87
CA PRO A 59 -46.64 17.99 -34.43
C PRO A 59 -45.99 16.71 -33.87
N PRO A 60 -45.24 16.81 -32.75
CA PRO A 60 -44.66 15.63 -32.12
C PRO A 60 -45.78 14.67 -31.69
N PRO A 61 -45.60 13.34 -31.84
CA PRO A 61 -46.57 12.36 -31.36
C PRO A 61 -46.83 12.53 -29.86
N ALA A 62 -48.07 12.30 -29.42
CA ALA A 62 -48.39 12.28 -28.00
C ALA A 62 -47.55 11.20 -27.29
N ALA A 63 -46.95 11.54 -26.14
CA ALA A 63 -46.13 10.60 -25.39
C ALA A 63 -46.95 9.35 -25.02
N ALA A 64 -46.57 8.19 -25.57
CA ALA A 64 -47.21 6.93 -25.23
C ALA A 64 -46.95 6.59 -23.75
N ARG A 65 -47.95 6.01 -23.08
CA ARG A 65 -47.83 5.53 -21.70
C ARG A 65 -46.72 4.46 -21.68
N ALA A 66 -45.66 4.69 -20.90
CA ALA A 66 -44.53 3.77 -20.80
C ALA A 66 -45.01 2.37 -20.38
N THR A 67 -44.90 1.39 -21.28
CA THR A 67 -44.97 -0.03 -20.91
C THR A 67 -43.66 -0.39 -20.22
N PRO A 68 -43.69 -1.03 -19.03
CA PRO A 68 -42.48 -1.33 -18.28
C PRO A 68 -41.54 -2.23 -19.09
N ARG A 69 -40.28 -1.81 -19.17
CA ARG A 69 -39.18 -2.53 -19.82
C ARG A 69 -38.73 -3.71 -18.94
N PRO A 70 -38.35 -4.87 -19.51
CA PRO A 70 -37.57 -5.85 -18.77
C PRO A 70 -36.16 -5.29 -18.54
N GLY A 71 -35.86 -4.83 -17.32
CA GLY A 71 -34.49 -4.53 -16.86
C GLY A 71 -33.99 -3.09 -17.03
N ALA A 72 -34.72 -2.08 -16.55
CA ALA A 72 -34.18 -0.72 -16.43
C ALA A 72 -33.26 -0.59 -15.19
N GLN A 73 -31.94 -0.64 -15.39
CA GLN A 73 -30.98 -0.12 -14.41
C GLN A 73 -30.86 1.41 -14.53
N SER A 74 -30.48 2.04 -13.41
CA SER A 74 -30.37 3.47 -13.16
C SER A 74 -29.72 4.29 -14.29
N ARG A 75 -30.37 5.39 -14.66
CA ARG A 75 -29.92 6.37 -15.66
C ARG A 75 -28.77 7.22 -15.09
N THR A 76 -27.53 6.85 -15.38
CA THR A 76 -26.33 7.70 -15.20
C THR A 76 -25.29 7.41 -16.28
N ALA A 77 -24.78 8.47 -16.93
CA ALA A 77 -23.73 8.54 -17.96
C ALA A 77 -23.88 7.58 -19.17
N ALA A 78 -23.93 8.13 -20.40
CA ALA A 78 -24.05 7.36 -21.65
C ALA A 78 -22.98 6.25 -21.72
N SER A 79 -23.40 5.02 -21.44
CA SER A 79 -22.57 3.83 -21.54
C SER A 79 -23.14 2.98 -22.67
N LEU A 80 -22.29 2.65 -23.64
CA LEU A 80 -22.64 1.68 -24.68
C LEU A 80 -22.77 0.28 -24.05
N PRO A 81 -23.60 -0.61 -24.60
CA PRO A 81 -23.79 -1.96 -24.08
C PRO A 81 -22.52 -2.82 -24.25
N PRO A 82 -22.37 -3.93 -23.51
CA PRO A 82 -21.15 -4.75 -23.54
C PRO A 82 -20.73 -5.32 -24.91
N CYS A 83 -21.63 -5.33 -25.90
CA CYS A 83 -21.31 -5.74 -27.27
C CYS A 83 -20.57 -4.67 -28.09
N ALA A 84 -20.58 -3.41 -27.62
CA ALA A 84 -19.87 -2.32 -28.21
C ALA A 84 -18.39 -2.38 -27.83
N GLU A 85 -17.55 -1.80 -28.69
CA GLU A 85 -16.17 -1.52 -28.34
C GLU A 85 -16.13 -0.35 -27.36
N PRO A 86 -15.41 -0.50 -26.22
CA PRO A 86 -15.31 0.55 -25.23
C PRO A 86 -14.81 1.85 -25.83
N PHE A 87 -15.55 2.92 -25.59
CA PHE A 87 -15.22 4.27 -26.03
C PHE A 87 -15.41 5.26 -24.88
N ASP A 88 -14.41 6.11 -24.68
CA ASP A 88 -14.44 7.21 -23.72
C ASP A 88 -13.95 8.48 -24.42
N ALA A 89 -14.87 9.41 -24.66
CA ALA A 89 -14.56 10.69 -25.29
C ALA A 89 -13.61 11.57 -24.45
N ALA A 90 -13.56 11.38 -23.12
CA ALA A 90 -12.62 12.08 -22.25
C ALA A 90 -11.18 11.54 -22.37
N ASN A 91 -11.03 10.33 -22.90
CA ASN A 91 -9.73 9.70 -23.14
C ASN A 91 -9.73 8.94 -24.49
N PRO A 92 -9.76 9.64 -25.64
CA PRO A 92 -9.96 9.05 -26.96
C PRO A 92 -8.68 8.45 -27.55
N ALA A 93 -7.78 7.90 -26.71
CA ALA A 93 -6.51 7.36 -27.16
C ALA A 93 -6.69 6.27 -28.24
N GLY A 94 -6.10 6.49 -29.42
CA GLY A 94 -6.21 5.59 -30.57
C GLY A 94 -7.49 5.75 -31.41
N TRP A 95 -8.36 6.71 -31.08
CA TRP A 95 -9.53 7.07 -31.88
C TRP A 95 -9.26 8.34 -32.70
N THR A 96 -9.90 8.44 -33.86
CA THR A 96 -9.85 9.62 -34.73
C THR A 96 -11.22 10.27 -34.78
N GLN A 97 -11.30 11.56 -34.47
CA GLN A 97 -12.53 12.34 -34.59
C GLN A 97 -12.80 12.64 -36.07
N VAL A 98 -14.04 12.45 -36.51
CA VAL A 98 -14.53 12.96 -37.80
C VAL A 98 -14.80 14.46 -37.64
N GLU A 99 -14.48 15.25 -38.68
CA GLU A 99 -14.75 16.69 -38.70
C GLU A 99 -16.22 16.97 -38.35
N ARG A 100 -16.44 17.86 -37.38
CA ARG A 100 -17.79 18.28 -36.99
C ARG A 100 -18.44 19.04 -38.14
N GLY A 101 -19.73 18.83 -38.32
CA GLY A 101 -20.52 19.48 -39.36
C GLY A 101 -21.92 18.91 -39.47
N ASP A 102 -22.62 19.43 -40.48
CA ASP A 102 -23.94 19.02 -40.94
C ASP A 102 -23.78 18.40 -42.34
N ASP A 103 -24.08 17.10 -42.46
CA ASP A 103 -23.93 16.26 -43.66
C ASP A 103 -22.53 15.85 -44.19
N PRO A 104 -21.35 16.14 -43.59
CA PRO A 104 -20.08 15.76 -44.21
C PRO A 104 -19.81 14.26 -44.18
N SER A 105 -19.13 13.78 -45.22
CA SER A 105 -18.59 12.41 -45.33
C SER A 105 -17.06 12.41 -45.28
N LEU A 106 -16.47 11.60 -44.41
CA LEU A 106 -15.04 11.30 -44.40
C LEU A 106 -14.76 10.03 -45.22
N GLY A 107 -13.91 10.13 -46.25
CA GLY A 107 -13.41 8.97 -46.97
C GLY A 107 -12.80 9.27 -48.34
N PRO A 108 -12.41 8.24 -49.11
CA PRO A 108 -12.43 6.83 -48.70
C PRO A 108 -11.40 6.53 -47.61
N ILE A 109 -11.77 5.72 -46.63
CA ILE A 109 -10.88 5.15 -45.61
C ILE A 109 -10.56 3.72 -46.03
N ALA A 110 -9.28 3.37 -46.19
CA ALA A 110 -8.87 2.00 -46.48
C ALA A 110 -9.07 1.10 -45.25
N LEU A 111 -9.77 -0.03 -45.41
CA LEU A 111 -10.06 -0.95 -44.31
C LEU A 111 -8.83 -1.79 -43.90
N GLY A 112 -7.90 -2.04 -44.82
CA GLY A 112 -6.78 -2.96 -44.58
C GLY A 112 -7.17 -4.45 -44.58
N PHE A 113 -8.47 -4.76 -44.72
CA PHE A 113 -9.03 -6.10 -44.87
C PHE A 113 -10.17 -6.10 -45.91
N GLY A 114 -10.56 -7.28 -46.38
CA GLY A 114 -11.75 -7.45 -47.21
C GLY A 114 -13.01 -7.60 -46.37
N PHE A 115 -14.02 -6.77 -46.64
CA PHE A 115 -15.36 -6.88 -46.07
C PHE A 115 -16.34 -7.34 -47.16
N GLN A 116 -16.87 -8.54 -47.03
CA GLN A 116 -17.89 -9.08 -47.92
C GLN A 116 -19.27 -8.59 -47.49
N TYR A 117 -19.97 -7.90 -48.39
CA TYR A 117 -21.31 -7.37 -48.20
C TYR A 117 -22.19 -7.82 -49.38
N PHE A 118 -23.11 -8.74 -49.11
CA PHE A 118 -24.00 -9.41 -50.05
C PHE A 118 -23.32 -9.95 -51.31
N GLY A 119 -22.17 -10.60 -51.09
CA GLY A 119 -21.35 -11.19 -52.16
C GLY A 119 -20.38 -10.23 -52.84
N THR A 120 -20.43 -8.94 -52.56
CA THR A 120 -19.45 -7.94 -53.05
C THR A 120 -18.38 -7.69 -52.00
N THR A 121 -17.11 -7.72 -52.37
CA THR A 121 -16.00 -7.43 -51.43
C THR A 121 -15.60 -5.97 -51.53
N TYR A 122 -15.63 -5.27 -50.40
CA TYR A 122 -15.19 -3.90 -50.25
C TYR A 122 -13.91 -3.85 -49.42
N THR A 123 -13.01 -2.93 -49.78
CA THR A 123 -11.73 -2.70 -49.09
C THR A 123 -11.61 -1.27 -48.57
N GLN A 124 -12.67 -0.48 -48.72
CA GLN A 124 -12.73 0.91 -48.30
C GLN A 124 -14.14 1.26 -47.81
N VAL A 125 -14.25 2.35 -47.06
CA VAL A 125 -15.50 2.83 -46.46
C VAL A 125 -15.53 4.37 -46.45
N TYR A 126 -16.73 4.93 -46.39
CA TYR A 126 -16.98 6.34 -46.11
C TYR A 126 -17.85 6.44 -44.86
N ILE A 127 -17.52 7.37 -43.97
CA ILE A 127 -18.27 7.63 -42.73
C ILE A 127 -19.01 8.94 -42.91
N ASN A 128 -20.33 8.94 -42.80
CA ASN A 128 -21.14 10.16 -42.85
C ASN A 128 -21.66 10.53 -41.45
N THR A 129 -21.78 11.83 -41.17
CA THR A 129 -22.32 12.33 -39.90
C THR A 129 -23.76 11.89 -39.65
N ASN A 130 -24.57 11.72 -40.70
CA ASN A 130 -25.99 11.30 -40.67
C ASN A 130 -26.20 9.83 -40.29
N GLY A 131 -25.29 9.25 -39.50
CA GLY A 131 -25.44 7.94 -38.89
C GLY A 131 -25.44 6.76 -39.88
N ASN A 132 -24.78 6.92 -41.02
CA ASN A 132 -24.56 5.86 -42.01
C ASN A 132 -23.08 5.74 -42.42
N ILE A 133 -22.72 4.53 -42.86
CA ILE A 133 -21.46 4.26 -43.55
C ILE A 133 -21.75 3.65 -44.92
N THR A 134 -20.96 4.00 -45.92
CA THR A 134 -21.11 3.49 -47.30
C THR A 134 -19.80 2.93 -47.82
N PHE A 135 -19.84 2.12 -48.87
CA PHE A 135 -18.66 1.42 -49.36
C PHE A 135 -18.19 1.83 -50.76
N ASN A 136 -19.11 2.30 -51.61
CA ASN A 136 -18.80 2.71 -52.98
C ASN A 136 -18.49 4.21 -53.11
N ARG A 137 -19.26 5.10 -52.46
CA ARG A 137 -19.02 6.57 -52.48
C ARG A 137 -19.64 7.29 -51.27
N ALA A 138 -19.20 8.52 -51.02
CA ALA A 138 -19.81 9.40 -50.01
C ALA A 138 -21.30 9.64 -50.30
N TYR A 139 -22.13 9.64 -49.25
CA TYR A 139 -23.58 9.82 -49.35
C TYR A 139 -24.09 10.77 -48.24
N PRO A 140 -24.33 12.06 -48.56
CA PRO A 140 -24.69 13.09 -47.58
C PRO A 140 -26.20 13.25 -47.35
N ALA A 141 -27.05 12.38 -47.90
CA ALA A 141 -28.50 12.54 -47.78
C ALA A 141 -28.94 12.52 -46.30
N PHE A 142 -29.62 13.58 -45.88
CA PHE A 142 -30.05 13.79 -44.49
C PHE A 142 -31.47 13.30 -44.19
N SER A 143 -32.30 13.19 -45.21
CA SER A 143 -33.63 12.59 -45.08
C SER A 143 -33.58 11.12 -45.44
N SER A 144 -34.01 10.27 -44.51
CA SER A 144 -34.12 8.83 -44.69
C SER A 144 -35.31 8.47 -45.59
N SER A 145 -35.11 8.54 -46.90
CA SER A 145 -36.15 8.25 -47.91
C SER A 145 -36.65 6.79 -47.91
N GLY A 146 -35.99 5.92 -47.14
CA GLY A 146 -36.34 4.51 -46.94
C GLY A 146 -35.40 3.56 -47.68
N LEU A 147 -35.58 2.27 -47.43
CA LEU A 147 -34.82 1.20 -48.07
C LEU A 147 -35.75 0.34 -48.98
N PRO A 148 -35.29 -0.10 -50.16
CA PRO A 148 -33.99 0.25 -50.76
C PRO A 148 -33.99 1.70 -51.25
N ILE A 149 -32.80 2.29 -51.39
CA ILE A 149 -32.66 3.65 -51.95
C ILE A 149 -33.04 3.60 -53.44
N ARG A 150 -34.05 4.41 -53.83
CA ARG A 150 -34.58 4.48 -55.21
C ARG A 150 -34.42 5.86 -55.85
N GLU A 151 -33.64 6.73 -55.22
CA GLU A 151 -33.39 8.08 -55.73
C GLU A 151 -32.53 8.02 -56.99
N SER A 152 -32.95 8.76 -58.02
CA SER A 152 -32.28 8.74 -59.33
C SER A 152 -30.84 9.22 -59.20
N GLY A 153 -29.89 8.36 -59.58
CA GLY A 153 -28.46 8.62 -59.43
C GLY A 153 -27.83 8.09 -58.14
N ASP A 154 -28.63 7.56 -57.20
CA ASP A 154 -28.18 6.99 -55.92
C ASP A 154 -28.63 5.54 -55.68
N GLU A 155 -29.08 4.88 -56.75
CA GLU A 155 -29.62 3.53 -56.71
C GLU A 155 -28.58 2.45 -56.33
N ASP A 156 -27.29 2.73 -56.55
CA ASP A 156 -26.18 1.80 -56.34
C ASP A 156 -25.48 1.98 -54.98
N ILE A 157 -25.98 2.85 -54.10
CA ILE A 157 -25.36 3.11 -52.78
C ILE A 157 -25.40 1.86 -51.90
N ALA A 158 -24.24 1.27 -51.64
CA ALA A 158 -24.09 0.18 -50.67
C ALA A 158 -23.84 0.77 -49.28
N MET A 159 -24.76 0.55 -48.34
CA MET A 159 -24.84 1.29 -47.08
C MET A 159 -25.17 0.40 -45.88
N LEU A 160 -24.51 0.64 -44.75
CA LEU A 160 -24.99 0.27 -43.42
C LEU A 160 -25.45 1.52 -42.69
N ALA A 161 -26.68 1.47 -42.16
CA ALA A 161 -27.32 2.55 -41.43
C ALA A 161 -27.59 2.09 -40.00
N PRO A 162 -26.61 2.19 -39.07
CA PRO A 162 -26.90 1.99 -37.65
C PRO A 162 -27.97 2.96 -37.17
N PHE A 163 -28.01 4.19 -37.70
CA PHE A 163 -29.08 5.15 -37.43
C PHE A 163 -29.09 6.26 -38.48
N TRP A 164 -29.73 6.03 -39.64
CA TRP A 164 -29.76 7.04 -40.70
C TRP A 164 -30.79 8.14 -40.40
N ALA A 165 -30.30 9.32 -40.03
CA ALA A 165 -31.08 10.52 -39.72
C ALA A 165 -30.22 11.78 -39.89
N ASP A 166 -30.84 12.96 -39.84
CA ASP A 166 -30.16 14.26 -40.02
C ASP A 166 -29.42 14.70 -38.74
N VAL A 167 -28.21 14.17 -38.58
CA VAL A 167 -27.36 14.34 -37.41
C VAL A 167 -26.53 15.61 -37.56
N ASP A 168 -26.58 16.48 -36.56
CA ASP A 168 -25.81 17.72 -36.53
C ASP A 168 -24.85 17.70 -35.33
N THR A 169 -23.56 17.87 -35.63
CA THR A 169 -22.48 17.85 -34.64
C THR A 169 -21.84 19.22 -34.41
N GLN A 170 -22.43 20.30 -34.93
CA GLN A 170 -21.88 21.65 -34.80
C GLN A 170 -22.09 22.26 -33.40
N ASN A 171 -23.11 21.85 -32.66
CA ASN A 171 -23.36 22.36 -31.30
C ASN A 171 -22.37 21.76 -30.28
N ASP A 172 -21.63 22.62 -29.57
CA ASP A 172 -20.66 22.23 -28.54
C ASP A 172 -21.28 21.59 -27.28
N ASN A 173 -22.60 21.70 -27.08
CA ASN A 173 -23.31 20.98 -26.02
C ASN A 173 -23.60 19.51 -26.41
N GLY A 174 -23.42 19.14 -27.68
CA GLY A 174 -23.43 17.75 -28.16
C GLY A 174 -22.03 17.17 -28.28
N GLY A 175 -21.92 15.89 -28.64
CA GLY A 175 -20.67 15.19 -28.90
C GLY A 175 -20.28 15.17 -30.38
N ALA A 176 -19.59 14.13 -30.82
CA ALA A 176 -19.05 14.02 -32.17
C ALA A 176 -18.99 12.57 -32.67
N VAL A 177 -18.65 12.39 -33.95
CA VAL A 177 -18.41 11.09 -34.55
C VAL A 177 -16.93 10.74 -34.45
N TRP A 178 -16.64 9.51 -34.04
CA TRP A 178 -15.29 8.98 -33.83
C TRP A 178 -15.14 7.65 -34.55
N TYR A 179 -13.96 7.34 -35.06
CA TYR A 179 -13.67 6.02 -35.59
C TYR A 179 -12.31 5.49 -35.18
N ARG A 180 -12.19 4.17 -35.18
CA ARG A 180 -10.94 3.46 -34.96
C ARG A 180 -10.85 2.26 -35.88
N LEU A 181 -9.72 2.14 -36.56
CA LEU A 181 -9.42 1.01 -37.43
C LEU A 181 -8.48 0.04 -36.71
N PHE A 182 -8.88 -1.22 -36.65
CA PHE A 182 -8.11 -2.35 -36.14
C PHE A 182 -7.72 -3.28 -37.30
N PRO A 183 -6.76 -4.20 -37.11
CA PRO A 183 -6.38 -5.16 -38.14
C PRO A 183 -7.54 -6.05 -38.64
N ASP A 184 -8.54 -6.28 -37.80
CA ASP A 184 -9.63 -7.23 -38.03
C ASP A 184 -11.03 -6.58 -38.03
N ARG A 185 -11.14 -5.26 -37.78
CA ARG A 185 -12.42 -4.55 -37.71
C ARG A 185 -12.29 -3.04 -37.82
N LEU A 186 -13.36 -2.39 -38.25
CA LEU A 186 -13.57 -0.95 -38.11
C LEU A 186 -14.68 -0.69 -37.09
N VAL A 187 -14.48 0.33 -36.27
CA VAL A 187 -15.48 0.81 -35.31
C VAL A 187 -15.77 2.28 -35.57
N VAL A 188 -17.04 2.64 -35.62
CA VAL A 188 -17.50 4.04 -35.73
C VAL A 188 -18.52 4.32 -34.63
N THR A 189 -18.21 5.28 -33.77
CA THR A 189 -19.03 5.70 -32.63
C THR A 189 -19.58 7.10 -32.87
N TYR A 190 -20.90 7.23 -32.81
CA TYR A 190 -21.62 8.50 -32.77
C TYR A 190 -21.91 8.78 -31.30
N ASP A 191 -21.06 9.56 -30.65
CA ASP A 191 -21.16 9.85 -29.22
C ASP A 191 -21.97 11.11 -28.99
N ARG A 192 -23.10 10.99 -28.28
CA ARG A 192 -23.97 12.10 -27.87
C ARG A 192 -24.28 13.08 -29.02
N VAL A 193 -24.62 12.58 -30.20
CA VAL A 193 -24.86 13.43 -31.38
C VAL A 193 -26.26 14.06 -31.35
N GLY A 194 -26.33 15.33 -31.70
CA GLY A 194 -27.57 16.11 -31.80
C GLY A 194 -28.23 15.98 -33.17
N TYR A 195 -29.28 16.77 -33.40
CA TYR A 195 -30.05 16.79 -34.65
C TYR A 195 -30.14 18.18 -35.24
N TYR A 196 -30.31 18.26 -36.55
CA TYR A 196 -30.42 19.55 -37.25
C TYR A 196 -31.64 20.36 -36.75
N LEU A 197 -31.56 21.68 -36.51
CA LEU A 197 -30.46 22.64 -36.69
C LEU A 197 -29.71 22.86 -35.37
N GLU A 198 -28.53 22.29 -35.22
CA GLU A 198 -27.69 22.46 -34.03
C GLU A 198 -28.43 22.17 -32.71
N GLN A 199 -29.41 21.24 -32.71
CA GLN A 199 -30.20 20.92 -31.53
C GLN A 199 -29.43 19.91 -30.67
N ALA A 200 -29.16 20.30 -29.43
CA ALA A 200 -28.48 19.48 -28.42
C ALA A 200 -29.32 19.25 -27.16
N ASP A 201 -30.63 19.55 -27.21
CA ASP A 201 -31.57 19.27 -26.11
C ASP A 201 -31.85 17.76 -25.94
N LYS A 202 -31.56 16.97 -26.98
CA LYS A 202 -31.62 15.50 -27.00
C LYS A 202 -30.42 14.97 -27.76
N LEU A 203 -29.80 13.93 -27.24
CA LEU A 203 -28.55 13.37 -27.77
C LEU A 203 -28.66 11.86 -27.93
N ASN A 204 -28.18 11.33 -29.07
CA ASN A 204 -28.13 9.90 -29.34
C ASN A 204 -26.70 9.38 -29.21
N THR A 205 -26.52 8.20 -28.63
CA THR A 205 -25.22 7.50 -28.60
C THR A 205 -25.34 6.11 -29.20
N PHE A 206 -24.63 5.85 -30.30
CA PHE A 206 -24.67 4.55 -30.99
C PHE A 206 -23.35 4.24 -31.72
N GLN A 207 -23.14 2.97 -32.05
CA GLN A 207 -21.91 2.48 -32.65
C GLN A 207 -22.19 1.43 -33.74
N VAL A 208 -21.41 1.47 -34.81
CA VAL A 208 -21.34 0.38 -35.82
C VAL A 208 -19.95 -0.24 -35.80
N ILE A 209 -19.91 -1.57 -35.80
CA ILE A 209 -18.69 -2.38 -35.93
C ILE A 209 -18.84 -3.24 -37.17
N ILE A 210 -17.87 -3.19 -38.08
CA ILE A 210 -17.73 -4.16 -39.20
C ILE A 210 -16.45 -4.96 -39.03
N ARG A 211 -16.50 -6.27 -39.25
CA ARG A 211 -15.36 -7.19 -39.05
C ARG A 211 -14.84 -7.75 -40.36
N ALA A 212 -13.59 -8.18 -40.39
CA ALA A 212 -12.93 -8.83 -41.51
C ALA A 212 -13.53 -10.22 -41.79
N ASN A 213 -14.76 -10.25 -42.29
CA ASN A 213 -15.56 -11.47 -42.48
C ASN A 213 -15.09 -12.38 -43.62
N THR A 214 -14.09 -11.93 -44.39
CA THR A 214 -13.37 -12.75 -45.37
C THR A 214 -12.13 -13.43 -44.79
N ALA A 215 -11.76 -13.14 -43.53
CA ALA A 215 -10.59 -13.73 -42.90
C ALA A 215 -10.77 -15.26 -42.69
N PRO A 216 -9.73 -16.08 -42.96
CA PRO A 216 -9.81 -17.52 -42.76
C PRO A 216 -10.19 -17.89 -41.31
N GLY A 217 -11.21 -18.74 -41.16
CA GLY A 217 -11.67 -19.22 -39.84
C GLY A 217 -12.57 -18.25 -39.06
N PHE A 218 -12.97 -17.11 -39.65
CA PHE A 218 -13.89 -16.18 -39.00
C PHE A 218 -15.29 -16.80 -38.78
N ALA A 219 -15.73 -16.81 -37.52
CA ALA A 219 -17.07 -17.22 -37.10
C ALA A 219 -17.66 -16.15 -36.17
N GLY A 220 -18.95 -15.85 -36.34
CA GLY A 220 -19.65 -14.80 -35.59
C GLY A 220 -20.37 -13.80 -36.49
N ASP A 221 -20.77 -12.65 -35.93
CA ASP A 221 -21.47 -11.57 -36.63
C ASP A 221 -20.53 -10.70 -37.45
N ASP A 222 -20.91 -10.42 -38.69
CA ASP A 222 -20.17 -9.56 -39.62
C ASP A 222 -20.26 -8.09 -39.20
N VAL A 223 -21.44 -7.71 -38.73
CA VAL A 223 -21.80 -6.35 -38.35
C VAL A 223 -22.43 -6.38 -36.97
N THR A 224 -22.11 -5.37 -36.15
CA THR A 224 -22.81 -5.10 -34.89
C THR A 224 -23.26 -3.65 -34.86
N PHE A 225 -24.55 -3.43 -34.63
CA PHE A 225 -25.08 -2.13 -34.21
C PHE A 225 -25.30 -2.15 -32.69
N ALA A 226 -24.77 -1.17 -31.99
CA ALA A 226 -24.88 -1.05 -30.53
C ALA A 226 -25.39 0.33 -30.14
N TYR A 227 -26.34 0.39 -29.22
CA TYR A 227 -27.03 1.61 -28.85
C TYR A 227 -26.91 1.86 -27.36
N GLY A 228 -26.49 3.06 -26.96
CA GLY A 228 -26.49 3.53 -25.58
C GLY A 228 -27.83 4.16 -25.25
N ASP A 229 -27.80 5.47 -24.96
CA ASP A 229 -29.00 6.29 -24.74
C ASP A 229 -29.43 6.96 -26.06
N MET A 230 -30.67 6.74 -26.48
CA MET A 230 -31.25 7.25 -27.72
C MET A 230 -32.47 8.11 -27.40
N GLN A 231 -32.42 9.39 -27.76
CA GLN A 231 -33.36 10.42 -27.31
C GLN A 231 -34.11 11.13 -28.46
N TRP A 232 -33.70 10.98 -29.72
CA TRP A 232 -34.35 11.65 -30.86
C TRP A 232 -34.37 10.78 -32.12
N THR A 233 -35.26 11.12 -33.06
CA THR A 233 -35.53 10.35 -34.29
C THR A 233 -35.53 11.17 -35.57
N THR A 234 -36.04 12.40 -35.54
CA THR A 234 -36.30 13.16 -36.76
C THR A 234 -35.99 14.64 -36.54
N ALA A 235 -35.11 15.19 -37.39
CA ALA A 235 -34.85 16.63 -37.44
C ALA A 235 -35.96 17.39 -38.19
N ILE A 236 -35.99 18.71 -38.00
CA ILE A 236 -37.04 19.58 -38.59
C ILE A 236 -37.00 19.64 -40.13
N SER A 237 -35.82 19.54 -40.72
CA SER A 237 -35.55 19.39 -42.17
C SER A 237 -36.17 18.13 -42.79
N SER A 238 -36.34 17.07 -42.00
CA SER A 238 -36.98 15.81 -42.40
C SER A 238 -38.45 15.74 -41.93
N GLY A 239 -39.02 16.87 -41.51
CA GLY A 239 -40.41 16.99 -41.07
C GLY A 239 -40.65 16.66 -39.59
N GLY A 240 -39.61 16.62 -38.76
CA GLY A 240 -39.72 16.44 -37.32
C GLY A 240 -40.10 17.72 -36.57
N SER A 241 -40.54 17.57 -35.33
CA SER A 241 -40.75 18.64 -34.37
C SER A 241 -40.26 18.19 -32.99
N GLY A 242 -39.31 18.93 -32.40
CA GLY A 242 -38.71 18.58 -31.11
C GLY A 242 -37.97 17.24 -31.09
N GLY A 243 -37.46 16.78 -32.24
CA GLY A 243 -36.74 15.51 -32.39
C GLY A 243 -37.61 14.31 -32.78
N PHE A 244 -38.92 14.48 -33.00
CA PHE A 244 -39.86 13.39 -33.29
C PHE A 244 -40.84 13.73 -34.41
N GLY A 245 -41.57 12.73 -34.90
CA GLY A 245 -42.61 12.86 -35.91
C GLY A 245 -42.07 12.86 -37.34
N GLY A 246 -42.88 13.36 -38.28
CA GLY A 246 -42.56 13.36 -39.71
C GLY A 246 -42.75 12.00 -40.39
N GLN A 247 -42.81 12.02 -41.73
CA GLN A 247 -42.95 10.80 -42.56
C GLN A 247 -41.58 10.11 -42.81
N LEU A 248 -40.48 10.84 -42.64
CA LEU A 248 -39.11 10.40 -42.91
C LEU A 248 -38.29 10.34 -41.61
N GLY A 249 -38.74 9.52 -40.66
CA GLY A 249 -38.01 9.28 -39.41
C GLY A 249 -36.79 8.38 -39.59
N ALA A 250 -35.94 8.29 -38.56
CA ALA A 250 -34.72 7.52 -38.62
C ALA A 250 -34.92 6.07 -39.10
N VAL A 251 -34.02 5.59 -39.95
CA VAL A 251 -34.01 4.22 -40.46
C VAL A 251 -32.81 3.47 -39.89
N VAL A 252 -33.03 2.26 -39.41
CA VAL A 252 -32.00 1.34 -38.94
C VAL A 252 -31.97 0.11 -39.84
N GLY A 253 -30.86 -0.16 -40.50
CA GLY A 253 -30.77 -1.24 -41.49
C GLY A 253 -29.58 -1.14 -42.43
N GLY A 254 -29.75 -1.59 -43.67
CA GLY A 254 -28.73 -1.49 -44.72
C GLY A 254 -29.28 -1.65 -46.13
N ASN A 255 -28.63 -0.99 -47.09
CA ASN A 255 -28.95 -1.02 -48.52
C ASN A 255 -27.85 -1.78 -49.27
N VAL A 256 -28.20 -2.78 -50.07
CA VAL A 256 -27.19 -3.54 -50.83
C VAL A 256 -26.64 -2.75 -52.02
N GLY A 257 -27.41 -1.81 -52.56
CA GLY A 257 -27.03 -1.03 -53.75
C GLY A 257 -27.37 -1.73 -55.08
N ASP A 258 -28.36 -2.62 -55.07
CA ASP A 258 -28.86 -3.33 -56.27
C ASP A 258 -30.35 -3.07 -56.56
N GLN A 259 -30.94 -2.08 -55.86
CA GLN A 259 -32.35 -1.67 -55.93
C GLN A 259 -33.38 -2.71 -55.45
N GLN A 260 -32.93 -3.88 -55.00
CA GLN A 260 -33.80 -5.00 -54.64
C GLN A 260 -33.59 -5.42 -53.19
N ASN A 261 -32.35 -5.63 -52.80
CA ASN A 261 -31.99 -6.21 -51.51
C ASN A 261 -31.66 -5.12 -50.50
N PHE A 262 -32.29 -5.25 -49.33
CA PHE A 262 -32.08 -4.40 -48.16
C PHE A 262 -32.54 -5.17 -46.92
N PHE A 263 -32.14 -4.71 -45.75
CA PHE A 263 -32.72 -5.13 -44.49
C PHE A 263 -33.06 -3.90 -43.67
N GLU A 264 -34.16 -3.98 -42.93
CA GLU A 264 -34.64 -2.90 -42.08
C GLU A 264 -35.00 -3.50 -40.71
N PHE A 265 -34.27 -3.08 -39.67
CA PHE A 265 -34.57 -3.44 -38.28
C PHE A 265 -35.67 -2.55 -37.70
N GLY A 266 -35.86 -1.35 -38.26
CA GLY A 266 -36.99 -0.52 -37.92
C GLY A 266 -36.90 0.89 -38.46
N ARG A 267 -38.06 1.54 -38.47
CA ARG A 267 -38.20 2.99 -38.62
C ARG A 267 -38.62 3.58 -37.30
N PHE A 268 -38.08 4.74 -36.97
CA PHE A 268 -38.32 5.41 -35.70
C PHE A 268 -38.74 6.85 -35.96
N ASN A 269 -39.90 7.23 -35.44
CA ASN A 269 -40.33 8.63 -35.45
C ASN A 269 -41.10 9.01 -34.18
N GLN A 270 -41.12 8.14 -33.17
CA GLN A 270 -41.89 8.33 -31.94
C GLN A 270 -40.97 8.30 -30.71
N PRO A 271 -41.35 8.96 -29.61
CA PRO A 271 -40.75 8.71 -28.30
C PRO A 271 -41.25 7.37 -27.70
N GLY A 272 -40.50 6.81 -26.75
CA GLY A 272 -40.92 5.64 -25.98
C GLY A 272 -40.39 4.31 -26.53
N SER A 273 -40.85 3.20 -25.97
CA SER A 273 -40.27 1.86 -26.19
C SER A 273 -41.07 0.95 -27.12
N ALA A 274 -42.00 1.50 -27.90
CA ALA A 274 -42.81 0.74 -28.83
C ALA A 274 -41.91 0.04 -29.88
N PRO A 275 -41.98 -1.29 -30.04
CA PRO A 275 -41.23 -1.98 -31.08
C PRO A 275 -41.62 -1.48 -32.48
N PRO A 276 -40.68 -1.38 -33.42
CA PRO A 276 -40.99 -1.05 -34.80
C PRO A 276 -41.87 -2.13 -35.45
N ASN A 277 -42.70 -1.71 -36.41
CA ASN A 277 -43.54 -2.57 -37.26
C ASN A 277 -44.62 -3.39 -36.53
N MET A 278 -45.21 -2.85 -35.44
CA MET A 278 -46.34 -3.45 -34.71
C MET A 278 -47.60 -2.57 -34.73
N PRO A 279 -48.81 -3.12 -34.95
CA PRO A 279 -49.14 -4.48 -35.42
C PRO A 279 -49.16 -4.61 -36.96
N ALA A 280 -48.77 -3.56 -37.71
CA ALA A 280 -48.85 -3.52 -39.17
C ALA A 280 -47.47 -3.20 -39.81
N PRO A 281 -47.20 -3.68 -41.04
CA PRO A 281 -46.04 -3.27 -41.82
C PRO A 281 -46.03 -1.75 -42.00
N ASN A 282 -44.88 -1.10 -41.79
CA ASN A 282 -44.66 0.35 -41.87
C ASN A 282 -45.18 1.18 -40.67
N SER A 283 -45.45 0.57 -39.52
CA SER A 283 -45.69 1.31 -38.27
C SER A 283 -44.35 1.70 -37.60
N PRO A 284 -43.99 2.99 -37.50
CA PRO A 284 -42.73 3.39 -36.88
C PRO A 284 -42.72 3.14 -35.37
N GLY A 285 -41.58 2.68 -34.86
CA GLY A 285 -41.33 2.41 -33.44
C GLY A 285 -40.93 3.66 -32.65
N GLY A 286 -40.88 3.47 -31.34
CA GLY A 286 -40.35 4.43 -30.38
C GLY A 286 -38.84 4.28 -30.20
N ILE A 287 -38.13 5.39 -30.05
CA ILE A 287 -36.66 5.41 -30.03
C ILE A 287 -36.04 4.66 -28.84
N ASP A 288 -36.64 4.72 -27.66
CA ASP A 288 -36.18 4.04 -26.44
C ASP A 288 -36.19 2.51 -26.60
N TRP A 289 -36.81 1.97 -27.66
CA TRP A 289 -36.71 0.56 -27.99
C TRP A 289 -35.26 0.15 -28.28
N LEU A 290 -34.46 1.05 -28.86
CA LEU A 290 -33.05 0.80 -29.15
C LEU A 290 -32.14 0.90 -27.92
N ASP A 291 -32.53 1.59 -26.84
CA ASP A 291 -31.61 1.85 -25.72
C ASP A 291 -30.97 0.57 -25.16
N ASN A 292 -29.65 0.55 -25.02
CA ASN A 292 -28.87 -0.61 -24.54
C ASN A 292 -29.06 -1.91 -25.36
N GLN A 293 -29.54 -1.81 -26.61
CA GLN A 293 -29.67 -2.97 -27.50
C GLN A 293 -28.40 -3.20 -28.32
N CYS A 294 -28.24 -4.46 -28.72
CA CYS A 294 -27.23 -4.94 -29.65
C CYS A 294 -27.93 -5.67 -30.79
N ILE A 295 -27.53 -5.40 -32.02
CA ILE A 295 -28.01 -6.10 -33.22
C ILE A 295 -26.79 -6.64 -33.94
N GLY A 296 -26.54 -7.94 -33.76
CA GLY A 296 -25.49 -8.69 -34.45
C GLY A 296 -26.08 -9.47 -35.61
N PHE A 297 -25.46 -9.38 -36.79
CA PHE A 297 -25.97 -10.04 -37.99
C PHE A 297 -24.88 -10.34 -39.03
N GLN A 298 -25.20 -11.24 -39.95
CA GLN A 298 -24.34 -11.66 -41.06
C GLN A 298 -24.78 -11.01 -42.37
N VAL A 299 -23.80 -10.66 -43.20
CA VAL A 299 -23.98 -10.00 -44.51
C VAL A 299 -23.02 -10.54 -45.58
N ARG A 300 -22.26 -11.59 -45.29
CA ARG A 300 -21.24 -12.13 -46.21
C ARG A 300 -21.80 -12.91 -47.40
N SER A 301 -23.03 -13.42 -47.30
CA SER A 301 -23.67 -14.26 -48.33
C SER A 301 -24.81 -13.52 -49.04
N ARG A 302 -25.33 -14.08 -50.13
CA ARG A 302 -26.57 -13.59 -50.76
C ARG A 302 -27.84 -13.96 -49.98
N ASN A 303 -27.81 -15.07 -49.24
CA ASN A 303 -28.81 -15.44 -48.26
C ASN A 303 -28.10 -15.62 -46.92
N ASN A 304 -28.48 -14.85 -45.91
CA ASN A 304 -27.85 -14.78 -44.59
C ASN A 304 -28.89 -15.19 -43.53
N PRO A 305 -28.44 -15.81 -42.43
CA PRO A 305 -29.36 -16.19 -41.36
C PRO A 305 -30.10 -14.99 -40.76
N PRO A 306 -31.32 -15.21 -40.23
CA PRO A 306 -32.06 -14.17 -39.52
C PRO A 306 -31.34 -13.61 -38.29
N ALA A 307 -31.43 -12.30 -38.12
CA ALA A 307 -30.93 -11.56 -36.97
C ALA A 307 -31.99 -11.42 -35.88
N ALA A 308 -31.57 -11.09 -34.66
CA ALA A 308 -32.46 -10.80 -33.54
C ALA A 308 -32.10 -9.46 -32.87
N VAL A 309 -33.13 -8.76 -32.42
CA VAL A 309 -33.01 -7.61 -31.51
C VAL A 309 -33.67 -7.98 -30.19
N GLY A 310 -33.05 -7.64 -29.06
CA GLY A 310 -33.53 -8.06 -27.73
C GLY A 310 -33.08 -9.45 -27.29
N LEU A 311 -32.31 -10.17 -28.10
CA LEU A 311 -31.74 -11.48 -27.77
C LEU A 311 -30.36 -11.67 -28.42
N ALA A 312 -29.32 -11.77 -27.59
CA ALA A 312 -27.98 -12.13 -28.07
C ALA A 312 -27.89 -13.62 -28.39
N GLN A 313 -26.92 -14.01 -29.23
CA GLN A 313 -26.70 -15.41 -29.64
C GLN A 313 -26.60 -16.38 -28.44
N SER A 314 -26.00 -15.91 -27.34
CA SER A 314 -26.04 -16.57 -26.03
C SER A 314 -26.31 -15.56 -24.92
N THR A 315 -27.32 -15.80 -24.10
CA THR A 315 -27.72 -14.95 -22.97
C THR A 315 -27.80 -15.78 -21.68
N THR A 316 -27.42 -15.23 -20.52
CA THR A 316 -27.54 -15.93 -19.23
C THR A 316 -28.48 -15.19 -18.29
N PHE A 317 -29.47 -15.89 -17.76
CA PHE A 317 -30.32 -15.45 -16.65
C PHE A 317 -29.87 -16.09 -15.35
N MET A 318 -29.59 -15.26 -14.34
CA MET A 318 -29.41 -15.70 -12.96
C MET A 318 -30.67 -15.37 -12.18
N LEU A 319 -31.26 -16.38 -11.54
CA LEU A 319 -32.53 -16.30 -10.84
C LEU A 319 -32.40 -16.85 -9.43
N ASN A 320 -32.99 -16.16 -8.46
CA ASN A 320 -33.36 -16.82 -7.21
C ASN A 320 -34.71 -17.55 -7.38
N GLN A 321 -34.99 -18.56 -6.55
CA GLN A 321 -36.34 -19.12 -6.51
C GLN A 321 -37.38 -18.03 -6.17
N GLY A 322 -38.47 -17.98 -6.92
CA GLY A 322 -39.52 -16.96 -6.86
C GLY A 322 -39.26 -15.72 -7.72
N GLU A 323 -38.04 -15.54 -8.26
CA GLU A 323 -37.72 -14.42 -9.15
C GLU A 323 -38.15 -14.74 -10.58
N THR A 324 -38.79 -13.78 -11.26
CA THR A 324 -39.18 -13.89 -12.68
C THR A 324 -38.28 -13.03 -13.55
N ARG A 325 -37.75 -13.61 -14.63
CA ARG A 325 -37.08 -12.88 -15.70
C ARG A 325 -37.85 -13.08 -17.00
N SER A 326 -37.93 -12.01 -17.77
CA SER A 326 -38.57 -12.01 -19.08
C SER A 326 -37.71 -11.24 -20.07
N LEU A 327 -37.77 -11.63 -21.34
CA LEU A 327 -37.23 -10.87 -22.46
C LEU A 327 -38.23 -10.87 -23.60
N THR A 328 -38.18 -9.81 -24.41
CA THR A 328 -38.87 -9.74 -25.68
C THR A 328 -37.81 -9.62 -26.77
N ALA A 329 -37.88 -10.48 -27.78
CA ALA A 329 -36.99 -10.47 -28.93
C ALA A 329 -37.79 -10.35 -30.22
N GLN A 330 -37.31 -9.55 -31.16
CA GLN A 330 -37.88 -9.45 -32.51
C GLN A 330 -36.83 -9.96 -33.50
N PHE A 331 -37.25 -10.79 -34.45
CA PHE A 331 -36.34 -11.36 -35.44
C PHE A 331 -36.56 -10.74 -36.80
N PHE A 332 -35.52 -10.72 -37.62
CA PHE A 332 -35.48 -10.02 -38.90
C PHE A 332 -34.79 -10.89 -39.94
N GLY A 333 -35.38 -11.00 -41.13
CA GLY A 333 -34.66 -11.49 -42.30
C GLY A 333 -33.59 -10.47 -42.69
N SER A 334 -32.41 -10.95 -43.08
CA SER A 334 -31.31 -10.09 -43.53
C SER A 334 -31.51 -9.62 -44.98
N GLU A 335 -32.59 -10.07 -45.63
CA GLU A 335 -32.98 -9.78 -47.00
C GLU A 335 -34.44 -9.29 -47.06
N GLY A 336 -34.73 -8.41 -48.02
CA GLY A 336 -36.01 -7.71 -48.11
C GLY A 336 -37.20 -8.66 -48.27
N ASN A 337 -38.23 -8.49 -47.42
CA ASN A 337 -39.50 -9.22 -47.43
C ASN A 337 -39.41 -10.76 -47.26
N GLN A 338 -38.33 -11.28 -46.66
CA GLN A 338 -38.29 -12.68 -46.26
C GLN A 338 -39.13 -12.94 -45.02
N ASN A 339 -39.77 -14.12 -44.94
CA ASN A 339 -40.46 -14.56 -43.73
C ASN A 339 -39.49 -15.35 -42.83
N VAL A 340 -39.62 -15.12 -41.53
CA VAL A 340 -38.81 -15.77 -40.50
C VAL A 340 -39.70 -16.64 -39.61
N THR A 341 -39.28 -17.89 -39.42
CA THR A 341 -39.91 -18.87 -38.54
C THR A 341 -39.08 -19.04 -37.27
N VAL A 342 -39.69 -18.86 -36.10
CA VAL A 342 -39.07 -19.10 -34.79
C VAL A 342 -39.63 -20.38 -34.16
N THR A 343 -38.76 -21.27 -33.70
CA THR A 343 -39.11 -22.53 -33.01
C THR A 343 -38.45 -22.58 -31.63
N PRO A 344 -39.20 -22.32 -30.53
CA PRO A 344 -38.69 -22.41 -29.17
C PRO A 344 -38.53 -23.85 -28.67
N SER A 345 -37.49 -24.09 -27.87
CA SER A 345 -37.27 -25.32 -27.10
C SER A 345 -36.87 -24.95 -25.68
N LEU A 346 -37.79 -25.13 -24.73
CA LEU A 346 -37.64 -24.71 -23.33
C LEU A 346 -36.84 -25.70 -22.46
N GLY A 347 -36.38 -26.82 -23.03
CA GLY A 347 -35.54 -27.78 -22.31
C GLY A 347 -36.19 -28.43 -21.08
N GLY A 348 -37.53 -28.44 -20.98
CA GLY A 348 -38.26 -28.98 -19.82
C GLY A 348 -38.32 -28.06 -18.60
N LEU A 349 -37.92 -26.79 -18.73
CA LEU A 349 -38.07 -25.79 -17.66
C LEU A 349 -39.53 -25.67 -17.21
N CYS A 350 -39.77 -25.90 -15.92
CA CYS A 350 -41.03 -25.53 -15.27
C CYS A 350 -41.15 -24.00 -15.14
N ASN A 351 -42.39 -23.50 -15.11
CA ASN A 351 -42.70 -22.07 -15.00
C ASN A 351 -42.01 -21.17 -16.04
N ALA A 352 -41.78 -21.72 -17.25
CA ALA A 352 -41.27 -20.99 -18.39
C ALA A 352 -42.29 -20.95 -19.53
N THR A 353 -42.37 -19.82 -20.22
CA THR A 353 -43.24 -19.61 -21.39
C THR A 353 -42.46 -18.95 -22.52
N ALA A 354 -42.79 -19.31 -23.76
CA ALA A 354 -42.27 -18.68 -24.97
C ALA A 354 -43.43 -18.44 -25.94
N ASN A 355 -43.99 -17.22 -25.90
CA ASN A 355 -45.13 -16.84 -26.71
C ASN A 355 -44.66 -16.13 -27.98
N LEU A 356 -45.10 -16.59 -29.15
CA LEU A 356 -44.78 -15.98 -30.44
C LEU A 356 -45.95 -15.16 -30.96
N ALA A 357 -45.68 -13.95 -31.42
CA ALA A 357 -46.59 -13.11 -32.18
C ALA A 357 -46.09 -12.97 -33.61
N ASN A 358 -46.99 -13.07 -34.59
CA ASN A 358 -46.68 -12.97 -36.03
C ASN A 358 -45.54 -13.90 -36.48
N ASN A 359 -45.54 -15.16 -36.02
CA ASN A 359 -44.60 -16.16 -36.52
C ASN A 359 -44.79 -16.37 -38.03
N ASP A 360 -43.74 -16.76 -38.75
CA ASP A 360 -43.76 -16.94 -40.21
C ASP A 360 -44.07 -15.64 -40.98
N SER A 361 -43.63 -14.50 -40.43
CA SER A 361 -43.73 -13.17 -41.05
C SER A 361 -42.33 -12.53 -41.14
N PRO A 362 -42.18 -11.34 -41.75
CA PRO A 362 -40.88 -10.68 -41.79
C PRO A 362 -40.29 -10.29 -40.43
N HIS A 363 -41.15 -10.11 -39.42
CA HIS A 363 -40.76 -9.58 -38.11
C HIS A 363 -41.44 -10.31 -36.92
N PRO A 364 -41.23 -11.63 -36.75
CA PRO A 364 -41.84 -12.35 -35.65
C PRO A 364 -41.30 -11.86 -34.30
N THR A 365 -42.16 -11.80 -33.30
CA THR A 365 -41.80 -11.37 -31.93
C THR A 365 -41.95 -12.51 -30.95
N LEU A 366 -40.91 -12.79 -30.18
CA LEU A 366 -40.87 -13.73 -29.07
C LEU A 366 -40.98 -12.99 -27.74
N ASN A 367 -41.91 -13.44 -26.89
CA ASN A 367 -41.97 -13.07 -25.48
C ASN A 367 -41.64 -14.29 -24.63
N PHE A 368 -40.42 -14.32 -24.10
CA PHE A 368 -39.94 -15.39 -23.22
C PHE A 368 -39.99 -14.95 -21.76
N SER A 369 -40.48 -15.81 -20.87
CA SER A 369 -40.48 -15.57 -19.43
C SER A 369 -40.18 -16.85 -18.66
N VAL A 370 -39.47 -16.75 -17.54
CA VAL A 370 -39.18 -17.86 -16.63
C VAL A 370 -39.17 -17.37 -15.19
N THR A 371 -39.82 -18.14 -14.30
CA THR A 371 -39.75 -17.93 -12.85
C THR A 371 -38.89 -19.03 -12.21
N GLY A 372 -37.89 -18.63 -11.43
CA GLY A 372 -37.06 -19.57 -10.68
C GLY A 372 -37.89 -20.42 -9.73
N ALA A 373 -37.73 -21.73 -9.77
CA ALA A 373 -38.49 -22.68 -8.96
C ALA A 373 -37.61 -23.88 -8.57
N ALA A 374 -38.03 -24.66 -7.57
CA ALA A 374 -37.26 -25.82 -7.12
C ALA A 374 -36.98 -26.84 -8.25
N CYS A 375 -37.91 -27.01 -9.20
CA CYS A 375 -37.80 -27.92 -10.34
C CYS A 375 -36.82 -27.50 -11.43
N ASN A 376 -36.28 -26.28 -11.40
CA ASN A 376 -35.30 -25.80 -12.36
C ASN A 376 -34.00 -25.28 -11.70
N VAL A 377 -33.73 -25.66 -10.44
CA VAL A 377 -32.45 -25.40 -9.75
C VAL A 377 -31.28 -25.97 -10.54
N GLY A 378 -30.19 -25.20 -10.64
CA GLY A 378 -29.04 -25.52 -11.47
C GLY A 378 -29.06 -24.79 -12.82
N SER A 379 -28.23 -25.23 -13.75
CA SER A 379 -28.08 -24.62 -15.07
C SER A 379 -28.92 -25.36 -16.11
N ASN A 380 -29.82 -24.65 -16.78
CA ASN A 380 -30.71 -25.16 -17.80
C ASN A 380 -30.56 -24.34 -19.08
N THR A 381 -30.72 -24.94 -20.25
CA THR A 381 -30.58 -24.23 -21.52
C THR A 381 -31.89 -24.23 -22.29
N VAL A 382 -32.35 -23.02 -22.65
CA VAL A 382 -33.42 -22.78 -23.62
C VAL A 382 -32.78 -22.44 -24.95
N SER A 383 -33.38 -22.90 -26.05
CA SER A 383 -32.93 -22.54 -27.40
C SER A 383 -34.08 -22.08 -28.26
N PHE A 384 -33.80 -21.13 -29.15
CA PHE A 384 -34.72 -20.63 -30.16
C PHE A 384 -34.07 -20.83 -31.53
N ARG A 385 -34.59 -21.78 -32.31
CA ARG A 385 -34.15 -22.01 -33.69
C ARG A 385 -34.92 -21.06 -34.59
N VAL A 386 -34.19 -20.26 -35.37
CA VAL A 386 -34.75 -19.21 -36.23
C VAL A 386 -34.32 -19.50 -37.67
N GLN A 387 -35.29 -19.58 -38.58
CA GLN A 387 -35.07 -20.01 -39.95
C GLN A 387 -35.72 -19.04 -40.93
N ASP A 388 -35.02 -18.68 -42.00
CA ASP A 388 -35.60 -17.90 -43.11
C ASP A 388 -36.31 -18.81 -44.14
N ASN A 389 -37.00 -18.19 -45.09
CA ASN A 389 -37.61 -18.86 -46.25
C ASN A 389 -36.77 -18.74 -47.53
N GLY A 390 -35.49 -18.42 -47.44
CA GLY A 390 -34.56 -18.34 -48.56
C GLY A 390 -34.25 -19.72 -49.16
N THR A 391 -33.57 -19.75 -50.31
CA THR A 391 -33.17 -21.00 -50.99
C THR A 391 -31.65 -21.03 -51.23
N PRO A 392 -30.88 -21.91 -50.55
CA PRO A 392 -31.30 -22.75 -49.41
C PRO A 392 -31.57 -21.92 -48.15
N ALA A 393 -32.52 -22.38 -47.33
CA ALA A 393 -32.90 -21.68 -46.12
C ALA A 393 -31.72 -21.64 -45.13
N GLN A 394 -31.43 -20.47 -44.57
CA GLN A 394 -30.44 -20.35 -43.49
C GLN A 394 -31.12 -20.48 -42.13
N THR A 395 -30.35 -20.90 -41.14
CA THR A 395 -30.84 -21.12 -39.77
C THR A 395 -29.82 -20.59 -38.77
N GLN A 396 -30.31 -19.94 -37.73
CA GLN A 396 -29.54 -19.51 -36.57
C GLN A 396 -30.20 -20.05 -35.29
N THR A 397 -29.40 -20.39 -34.28
CA THR A 397 -29.91 -20.76 -32.95
C THR A 397 -29.45 -19.73 -31.93
N TYR A 398 -30.38 -19.24 -31.14
CA TYR A 398 -30.14 -18.36 -30.00
C TYR A 398 -30.37 -19.14 -28.71
N THR A 399 -29.48 -19.03 -27.73
CA THR A 399 -29.57 -19.77 -26.46
C THR A 399 -29.73 -18.86 -25.25
N VAL A 400 -30.60 -19.25 -24.32
CA VAL A 400 -30.70 -18.64 -23.00
C VAL A 400 -30.35 -19.68 -21.95
N THR A 401 -29.24 -19.48 -21.24
CA THR A 401 -28.87 -20.28 -20.07
C THR A 401 -29.56 -19.71 -18.83
N VAL A 402 -30.44 -20.48 -18.22
CA VAL A 402 -31.14 -20.13 -16.99
C VAL A 402 -30.48 -20.84 -15.82
N VAL A 403 -29.86 -20.08 -14.93
CA VAL A 403 -29.23 -20.56 -13.70
C VAL A 403 -30.10 -20.18 -12.52
N VAL A 404 -30.71 -21.17 -11.88
CA VAL A 404 -31.56 -20.95 -10.70
C VAL A 404 -30.82 -21.35 -9.43
N SER A 405 -30.61 -20.37 -8.56
CA SER A 405 -29.99 -20.54 -7.25
C SER A 405 -30.94 -21.26 -6.28
N PRO A 406 -30.43 -22.11 -5.38
CA PRO A 406 -31.20 -22.61 -4.25
C PRO A 406 -31.72 -21.45 -3.37
N GLY A 407 -32.88 -21.59 -2.75
CA GLY A 407 -33.45 -20.57 -1.85
C GLY A 407 -32.54 -20.28 -0.62
N ALA A 408 -32.66 -19.06 -0.09
CA ALA A 408 -31.83 -18.49 1.00
C ALA A 408 -31.85 -19.25 2.35
N SER A 409 -32.59 -20.35 2.47
CA SER A 409 -32.60 -21.21 3.68
C SER A 409 -31.74 -22.46 3.55
N ALA A 410 -31.02 -22.65 2.44
CA ALA A 410 -30.09 -23.77 2.31
C ALA A 410 -28.80 -23.46 3.09
N ALA A 411 -28.51 -24.27 4.12
CA ALA A 411 -27.29 -24.16 4.92
C ALA A 411 -26.04 -24.13 4.02
N SER A 412 -25.13 -23.18 4.27
CA SER A 412 -23.86 -23.08 3.53
C SER A 412 -22.86 -24.07 4.11
N VAL A 413 -22.82 -25.27 3.55
CA VAL A 413 -21.94 -26.35 3.98
C VAL A 413 -20.79 -26.48 3.01
N TRP A 414 -19.57 -26.48 3.53
CA TRP A 414 -18.39 -26.69 2.70
C TRP A 414 -18.31 -28.13 2.22
N THR A 415 -18.15 -28.32 0.91
CA THR A 415 -18.01 -29.62 0.25
C THR A 415 -16.57 -29.88 -0.22
N GLY A 416 -15.80 -28.83 -0.53
CA GLY A 416 -14.43 -28.94 -1.04
C GLY A 416 -14.32 -29.70 -2.37
N ALA A 417 -15.41 -29.72 -3.16
CA ALA A 417 -15.52 -30.52 -4.37
C ALA A 417 -14.61 -30.04 -5.51
N ALA A 418 -14.41 -28.71 -5.63
CA ALA A 418 -13.65 -28.11 -6.73
C ALA A 418 -12.21 -27.78 -6.33
N SER A 419 -12.01 -27.08 -5.21
CA SER A 419 -10.71 -26.52 -4.80
C SER A 419 -10.63 -26.32 -3.27
N THR A 420 -9.54 -25.73 -2.79
CA THR A 420 -9.43 -25.27 -1.39
C THR A 420 -9.89 -23.82 -1.21
N ASP A 421 -10.22 -23.10 -2.28
CA ASP A 421 -10.52 -21.67 -2.21
C ASP A 421 -11.90 -21.42 -1.57
N TYR A 422 -11.91 -20.74 -0.42
CA TYR A 422 -13.15 -20.36 0.28
C TYR A 422 -14.10 -19.57 -0.62
N ASN A 423 -13.54 -18.77 -1.54
CA ASN A 423 -14.28 -17.88 -2.43
C ASN A 423 -14.72 -18.54 -3.76
N ASP A 424 -14.49 -19.84 -3.94
CA ASP A 424 -15.00 -20.59 -5.07
C ASP A 424 -16.42 -21.14 -4.75
N PRO A 425 -17.48 -20.64 -5.42
CA PRO A 425 -18.85 -21.08 -5.15
C PRO A 425 -19.05 -22.59 -5.32
N ALA A 426 -18.28 -23.26 -6.19
CA ALA A 426 -18.40 -24.70 -6.44
C ALA A 426 -17.99 -25.57 -5.24
N ASN A 427 -17.35 -24.98 -4.22
CA ASN A 427 -17.01 -25.66 -2.97
C ASN A 427 -18.12 -25.61 -1.90
N TRP A 428 -19.26 -24.98 -2.20
CA TRP A 428 -20.36 -24.81 -1.25
C TRP A 428 -21.60 -25.58 -1.69
N SER A 429 -22.30 -26.20 -0.74
CA SER A 429 -23.50 -27.03 -0.99
C SER A 429 -24.62 -26.29 -1.74
N ASN A 430 -24.68 -24.97 -1.61
CA ASN A 430 -25.65 -24.10 -2.27
C ASN A 430 -25.06 -23.38 -3.50
N ASN A 431 -23.86 -23.75 -3.94
CA ASN A 431 -23.11 -23.15 -5.05
C ASN A 431 -22.96 -21.62 -4.94
N ARG A 432 -22.78 -21.11 -3.72
CA ARG A 432 -22.63 -19.68 -3.41
C ARG A 432 -21.55 -19.48 -2.36
N VAL A 433 -20.73 -18.45 -2.55
CA VAL A 433 -19.77 -17.99 -1.53
C VAL A 433 -20.53 -17.40 -0.34
N PRO A 434 -20.30 -17.87 0.89
CA PRO A 434 -20.94 -17.33 2.08
C PRO A 434 -20.63 -15.85 2.29
N SER A 435 -21.62 -15.14 2.81
CA SER A 435 -21.54 -13.74 3.20
C SER A 435 -21.74 -13.58 4.71
N ALA A 436 -21.61 -12.35 5.20
CA ALA A 436 -21.77 -12.00 6.61
C ALA A 436 -23.16 -12.29 7.20
N THR A 437 -24.14 -12.71 6.39
CA THR A 437 -25.49 -13.10 6.83
C THR A 437 -25.72 -14.61 6.85
N ASP A 438 -24.79 -15.40 6.30
CA ASP A 438 -24.97 -16.84 6.11
C ASP A 438 -24.34 -17.65 7.23
N ASP A 439 -25.04 -18.67 7.71
CA ASP A 439 -24.45 -19.65 8.62
C ASP A 439 -23.64 -20.68 7.84
N VAL A 440 -22.39 -20.88 8.26
CA VAL A 440 -21.38 -21.69 7.59
C VAL A 440 -21.03 -22.89 8.45
N SER A 441 -21.00 -24.07 7.82
CA SER A 441 -20.54 -25.32 8.45
C SER A 441 -19.41 -25.96 7.64
N ILE A 442 -18.30 -26.26 8.30
CA ILE A 442 -17.13 -26.95 7.74
C ILE A 442 -17.07 -28.37 8.33
N PRO A 443 -17.57 -29.40 7.61
CA PRO A 443 -17.54 -30.77 8.07
C PRO A 443 -16.14 -31.40 7.91
N SER A 444 -15.89 -32.50 8.63
CA SER A 444 -14.73 -33.36 8.40
C SER A 444 -14.99 -34.37 7.28
N GLY A 445 -13.94 -35.01 6.77
CA GLY A 445 -14.06 -36.06 5.74
C GLY A 445 -14.34 -35.57 4.31
N VAL A 446 -14.33 -34.25 4.07
CA VAL A 446 -14.39 -33.67 2.72
C VAL A 446 -13.05 -33.78 1.98
N PRO A 447 -13.04 -33.80 0.64
CA PRO A 447 -11.80 -34.00 -0.14
C PRO A 447 -10.73 -32.93 0.07
N ARG A 448 -11.15 -31.68 0.33
CA ARG A 448 -10.28 -30.50 0.45
C ARG A 448 -10.82 -29.60 1.54
N MET A 449 -9.97 -29.13 2.44
CA MET A 449 -10.35 -28.17 3.48
C MET A 449 -10.23 -26.73 2.98
N PRO A 450 -11.08 -25.81 3.44
CA PRO A 450 -11.11 -24.44 2.97
C PRO A 450 -9.89 -23.61 3.41
N LEU A 451 -9.49 -22.68 2.54
CA LEU A 451 -8.46 -21.66 2.75
C LEU A 451 -9.00 -20.31 2.31
N VAL A 452 -9.03 -19.34 3.22
CA VAL A 452 -9.34 -17.93 2.92
C VAL A 452 -8.05 -17.23 2.50
N SER A 453 -7.90 -16.95 1.21
CA SER A 453 -6.72 -16.27 0.63
C SER A 453 -6.92 -14.77 0.42
N SER A 454 -8.18 -14.32 0.34
CA SER A 454 -8.62 -12.93 0.21
C SER A 454 -9.63 -12.59 1.32
N THR A 455 -10.86 -12.20 1.02
CA THR A 455 -11.89 -11.89 2.03
C THR A 455 -12.96 -12.97 2.06
N GLY A 456 -13.17 -13.59 3.23
CA GLY A 456 -14.28 -14.50 3.52
C GLY A 456 -15.19 -13.92 4.60
N ALA A 457 -16.47 -14.31 4.61
CA ALA A 457 -17.40 -13.88 5.64
C ALA A 457 -18.40 -14.99 6.01
N ALA A 458 -18.80 -15.00 7.28
CA ALA A 458 -19.88 -15.83 7.80
C ALA A 458 -20.64 -15.08 8.89
N ARG A 459 -21.92 -15.42 9.08
CA ARG A 459 -22.66 -15.07 10.29
C ARG A 459 -22.20 -15.96 11.43
N ASN A 460 -22.74 -17.18 11.55
CA ASN A 460 -22.18 -18.18 12.44
C ASN A 460 -21.24 -19.10 11.66
N LEU A 461 -20.13 -19.51 12.28
CA LEU A 461 -19.18 -20.47 11.70
C LEU A 461 -19.05 -21.68 12.63
N SER A 462 -19.31 -22.87 12.11
CA SER A 462 -19.05 -24.13 12.80
C SER A 462 -17.95 -24.92 12.08
N ILE A 463 -16.95 -25.39 12.82
CA ILE A 463 -15.89 -26.27 12.31
C ILE A 463 -15.98 -27.58 13.10
N ALA A 464 -16.24 -28.68 12.39
CA ALA A 464 -16.41 -29.99 13.00
C ALA A 464 -15.08 -30.58 13.50
N THR A 465 -15.17 -31.56 14.39
CA THR A 465 -14.00 -32.33 14.84
C THR A 465 -13.34 -33.04 13.67
N GLY A 466 -12.02 -32.86 13.54
CA GLY A 466 -11.22 -33.36 12.41
C GLY A 466 -11.28 -32.49 11.15
N ALA A 467 -11.98 -31.35 11.17
CA ALA A 467 -11.98 -30.37 10.08
C ALA A 467 -10.96 -29.24 10.34
N ALA A 468 -10.61 -28.52 9.27
CA ALA A 468 -9.71 -27.38 9.34
C ALA A 468 -10.21 -26.22 8.46
N LEU A 469 -9.99 -24.98 8.89
CA LEU A 469 -10.15 -23.78 8.08
C LEU A 469 -8.87 -22.95 8.15
N GLY A 470 -8.24 -22.74 7.00
CA GLY A 470 -7.05 -21.91 6.86
C GLY A 470 -7.39 -20.45 6.62
N VAL A 471 -6.61 -19.53 7.19
CA VAL A 471 -6.61 -18.09 6.83
C VAL A 471 -5.20 -17.69 6.41
N ALA A 472 -4.99 -17.54 5.10
CA ALA A 472 -3.68 -17.21 4.54
C ALA A 472 -3.21 -15.82 5.01
N GLU A 473 -1.93 -15.49 4.85
CA GLU A 473 -1.37 -14.22 5.34
C GLU A 473 -2.06 -12.97 4.78
N SER A 474 -2.46 -13.00 3.50
CA SER A 474 -3.25 -11.94 2.85
C SER A 474 -4.76 -12.05 3.13
N GLY A 475 -5.19 -13.12 3.80
CA GLY A 475 -6.57 -13.47 4.02
C GLY A 475 -7.19 -12.78 5.24
N ALA A 476 -8.49 -12.49 5.14
CA ALA A 476 -9.31 -11.94 6.21
C ALA A 476 -10.67 -12.67 6.27
N LEU A 477 -11.00 -13.25 7.42
CA LEU A 477 -12.28 -13.91 7.67
C LEU A 477 -13.11 -13.10 8.66
N THR A 478 -14.28 -12.62 8.22
CA THR A 478 -15.20 -11.87 9.08
C THR A 478 -16.30 -12.77 9.63
N ILE A 479 -16.48 -12.75 10.94
CA ILE A 479 -17.55 -13.45 11.67
C ILE A 479 -18.44 -12.40 12.33
N THR A 480 -19.73 -12.36 11.96
CA THR A 480 -20.69 -11.40 12.54
C THR A 480 -21.58 -12.01 13.64
N GLY A 481 -21.66 -13.33 13.71
CA GLY A 481 -22.28 -14.13 14.76
C GLY A 481 -21.23 -14.90 15.58
N ASN A 482 -21.50 -16.15 15.98
CA ASN A 482 -20.60 -16.93 16.83
C ASN A 482 -19.69 -17.89 16.05
N LEU A 483 -18.52 -18.19 16.61
CA LEU A 483 -17.65 -19.27 16.18
C LEU A 483 -17.82 -20.48 17.12
N ALA A 484 -18.09 -21.64 16.53
CA ALA A 484 -18.12 -22.94 17.20
C ALA A 484 -17.08 -23.89 16.55
N ASN A 485 -15.84 -23.82 17.01
CA ASN A 485 -14.70 -24.56 16.48
C ASN A 485 -14.37 -25.79 17.34
N ASN A 486 -14.69 -26.97 16.83
CA ASN A 486 -14.28 -28.25 17.40
C ASN A 486 -13.14 -28.91 16.60
N GLY A 487 -12.59 -28.19 15.61
CA GLY A 487 -11.49 -28.61 14.75
C GLY A 487 -10.29 -27.65 14.88
N THR A 488 -9.78 -27.19 13.75
CA THR A 488 -8.68 -26.20 13.71
C THR A 488 -9.05 -24.98 12.86
N LEU A 489 -8.79 -23.79 13.39
CA LEU A 489 -8.86 -22.54 12.65
C LEU A 489 -7.50 -21.85 12.75
N GLY A 490 -6.82 -21.62 11.62
CA GLY A 490 -5.55 -20.92 11.74
C GLY A 490 -4.82 -20.53 10.46
N GLY A 491 -3.70 -19.85 10.64
CA GLY A 491 -2.86 -19.29 9.60
C GLY A 491 -2.33 -17.90 9.98
N LEU A 492 -1.68 -17.20 9.06
CA LEU A 492 -1.05 -15.90 9.34
C LEU A 492 -1.93 -14.69 9.02
N GLY A 493 -3.17 -14.93 8.58
CA GLY A 493 -4.14 -13.88 8.24
C GLY A 493 -4.93 -13.34 9.43
N THR A 494 -6.01 -12.64 9.10
CA THR A 494 -6.84 -11.91 10.08
C THR A 494 -8.19 -12.58 10.31
N LEU A 495 -8.55 -12.78 11.57
CA LEU A 495 -9.91 -13.09 12.00
C LEU A 495 -10.58 -11.80 12.51
N LEU A 496 -11.75 -11.47 12.00
CA LEU A 496 -12.51 -10.29 12.43
C LEU A 496 -13.80 -10.76 13.13
N ALA A 497 -13.87 -10.64 14.44
CA ALA A 497 -15.09 -10.78 15.21
C ALA A 497 -15.80 -9.42 15.19
N ASN A 498 -16.62 -9.17 14.17
CA ASN A 498 -17.13 -7.83 13.85
C ASN A 498 -18.59 -7.84 13.39
N GLY A 499 -19.47 -8.22 14.29
CA GLY A 499 -20.91 -8.16 14.10
C GLY A 499 -21.63 -7.25 15.08
N PRO A 500 -22.96 -7.15 14.95
CA PRO A 500 -23.77 -6.19 15.70
C PRO A 500 -23.97 -6.53 17.18
N ALA A 501 -23.66 -7.77 17.60
CA ALA A 501 -23.73 -8.23 18.98
C ALA A 501 -22.38 -8.83 19.40
N ALA A 502 -22.11 -9.01 20.70
CA ALA A 502 -20.85 -9.58 21.16
C ALA A 502 -20.67 -11.02 20.65
N GLN A 503 -19.53 -11.33 20.03
CA GLN A 503 -19.26 -12.67 19.50
C GLN A 503 -18.67 -13.60 20.55
N THR A 504 -19.04 -14.87 20.50
CA THR A 504 -18.39 -15.94 21.28
C THR A 504 -17.55 -16.81 20.34
N LEU A 505 -16.26 -16.95 20.65
CA LEU A 505 -15.37 -17.93 20.04
C LEU A 505 -15.33 -19.14 20.98
N SER A 506 -15.92 -20.26 20.57
CA SER A 506 -16.19 -21.41 21.45
C SER A 506 -15.88 -22.73 20.77
N GLY A 507 -15.77 -23.78 21.56
CA GLY A 507 -15.59 -25.14 21.10
C GLY A 507 -14.41 -25.82 21.80
N SER A 508 -14.07 -27.02 21.36
CA SER A 508 -12.95 -27.80 21.90
C SER A 508 -11.67 -27.71 21.05
N GLY A 509 -11.70 -26.95 19.96
CA GLY A 509 -10.60 -26.76 19.04
C GLY A 509 -9.56 -25.75 19.52
N SER A 510 -8.75 -25.28 18.57
CA SER A 510 -7.84 -24.15 18.79
C SER A 510 -7.91 -23.17 17.63
N VAL A 511 -7.79 -21.89 17.96
CA VAL A 511 -7.64 -20.79 17.00
C VAL A 511 -6.19 -20.30 17.06
N SER A 512 -5.49 -20.27 15.93
CA SER A 512 -4.14 -19.70 15.83
C SER A 512 -4.01 -18.83 14.59
N VAL A 513 -4.08 -17.51 14.77
CA VAL A 513 -4.13 -16.54 13.67
C VAL A 513 -2.97 -15.54 13.71
N GLY A 514 -2.71 -14.88 12.59
CA GLY A 514 -1.83 -13.71 12.53
C GLY A 514 -2.40 -12.58 13.38
N SER A 515 -3.64 -12.23 13.09
CA SER A 515 -4.31 -11.09 13.70
C SER A 515 -5.75 -11.41 14.11
N LEU A 516 -6.20 -10.79 15.20
CA LEU A 516 -7.60 -10.78 15.62
C LEU A 516 -8.06 -9.32 15.76
N THR A 517 -9.18 -9.00 15.14
CA THR A 517 -9.86 -7.72 15.33
C THR A 517 -11.20 -7.97 16.04
N VAL A 518 -11.39 -7.31 17.18
CA VAL A 518 -12.64 -7.32 17.94
C VAL A 518 -13.39 -6.03 17.66
N GLY A 519 -14.58 -6.15 17.07
CA GLY A 519 -15.49 -5.06 16.75
C GLY A 519 -16.09 -4.39 17.98
N ALA A 520 -16.84 -3.31 17.76
CA ALA A 520 -17.37 -2.46 18.84
C ALA A 520 -18.28 -3.20 19.83
N ALA A 521 -18.97 -4.26 19.39
CA ALA A 521 -19.83 -5.07 20.26
C ALA A 521 -19.05 -5.95 21.26
N GLY A 522 -17.74 -6.11 21.08
CA GLY A 522 -16.87 -6.94 21.92
C GLY A 522 -16.91 -8.43 21.56
N ALA A 523 -16.08 -9.21 22.22
CA ALA A 523 -16.03 -10.67 22.04
C ALA A 523 -15.63 -11.38 23.35
N GLN A 524 -15.89 -12.68 23.40
CA GLN A 524 -15.42 -13.55 24.48
C GLN A 524 -14.82 -14.85 23.95
N LEU A 525 -13.80 -15.35 24.63
CA LEU A 525 -13.07 -16.57 24.29
C LEU A 525 -13.47 -17.70 25.23
N ALA A 526 -14.13 -18.71 24.71
CA ALA A 526 -14.46 -19.97 25.39
C ALA A 526 -13.64 -21.16 24.85
N GLU A 527 -12.69 -20.91 23.96
CA GLU A 527 -11.68 -21.86 23.45
C GLU A 527 -10.29 -21.18 23.41
N PRO A 528 -9.18 -21.94 23.43
CA PRO A 528 -7.83 -21.39 23.29
C PRO A 528 -7.64 -20.59 21.98
N VAL A 529 -7.19 -19.34 22.11
CA VAL A 529 -6.86 -18.46 20.98
C VAL A 529 -5.42 -17.95 21.10
N ALA A 530 -4.63 -18.18 20.06
CA ALA A 530 -3.26 -17.72 19.94
C ALA A 530 -3.10 -16.71 18.78
N ILE A 531 -2.44 -15.59 19.06
CA ILE A 531 -2.26 -14.48 18.10
C ILE A 531 -0.77 -14.25 17.92
N SER A 532 -0.29 -14.17 16.67
CA SER A 532 1.15 -14.04 16.37
C SER A 532 1.62 -12.65 15.96
N LYS A 533 0.70 -11.74 15.56
CA LYS A 533 1.03 -10.39 15.07
C LYS A 533 0.29 -9.29 15.84
N LEU A 534 -1.04 -9.21 15.68
CA LEU A 534 -1.80 -8.04 16.14
C LEU A 534 -3.18 -8.41 16.69
N LEU A 535 -3.46 -7.98 17.91
CA LEU A 535 -4.80 -7.96 18.51
C LEU A 535 -5.32 -6.52 18.51
N THR A 536 -6.35 -6.22 17.72
CA THR A 536 -6.99 -4.91 17.68
C THR A 536 -8.33 -4.95 18.39
N LEU A 537 -8.58 -4.00 19.29
CA LEU A 537 -9.77 -3.95 20.13
C LEU A 537 -10.52 -2.64 19.91
N THR A 538 -11.72 -2.72 19.32
CA THR A 538 -12.69 -1.61 19.29
C THR A 538 -13.74 -1.76 20.38
N GLY A 539 -14.06 -3.00 20.75
CA GLY A 539 -14.85 -3.37 21.93
C GLY A 539 -14.05 -4.28 22.87
N ASN A 540 -14.62 -4.58 24.03
CA ASN A 540 -13.95 -5.37 25.07
C ASN A 540 -13.76 -6.83 24.65
N LEU A 541 -12.67 -7.45 25.09
CA LEU A 541 -12.38 -8.87 24.90
C LEU A 541 -12.30 -9.59 26.25
N ALA A 542 -13.28 -10.46 26.54
CA ALA A 542 -13.21 -11.36 27.69
C ALA A 542 -12.43 -12.63 27.33
N THR A 543 -11.27 -12.84 27.95
CA THR A 543 -10.35 -13.94 27.59
C THR A 543 -10.73 -15.28 28.20
N ASN A 544 -11.41 -15.28 29.36
CA ASN A 544 -11.63 -16.47 30.19
C ASN A 544 -10.37 -17.35 30.32
N ASN A 545 -9.18 -16.74 30.42
CA ASN A 545 -7.88 -17.41 30.50
C ASN A 545 -7.41 -18.16 29.24
N ASN A 546 -8.06 -17.92 28.10
CA ASN A 546 -7.81 -18.63 26.83
C ASN A 546 -6.92 -17.85 25.83
N LEU A 547 -6.50 -16.63 26.15
CA LEU A 547 -5.71 -15.81 25.23
C LEU A 547 -4.20 -16.07 25.39
N THR A 548 -3.51 -16.30 24.27
CA THR A 548 -2.04 -16.27 24.18
C THR A 548 -1.58 -15.30 23.10
N LEU A 549 -0.78 -14.30 23.48
CA LEU A 549 -0.04 -13.44 22.57
C LEU A 549 1.34 -14.06 22.36
N LEU A 550 1.58 -14.56 21.14
CA LEU A 550 2.76 -15.35 20.80
C LEU A 550 3.99 -14.47 20.55
N SER A 551 5.17 -15.06 20.76
CA SER A 551 6.44 -14.46 20.39
C SER A 551 7.41 -15.51 19.84
N SER A 552 8.13 -15.15 18.79
CA SER A 552 9.13 -16.00 18.13
C SER A 552 10.27 -15.15 17.57
N ALA A 553 11.22 -15.80 16.88
CA ALA A 553 12.26 -15.09 16.12
C ALA A 553 11.70 -14.18 15.02
N ASN A 554 10.47 -14.44 14.55
CA ASN A 554 9.83 -13.68 13.47
C ASN A 554 9.02 -12.47 13.98
N GLY A 555 8.84 -12.33 15.29
CA GLY A 555 8.10 -11.22 15.88
C GLY A 555 7.38 -11.56 17.17
N THR A 556 6.83 -10.52 17.79
CA THR A 556 6.06 -10.58 19.04
C THR A 556 4.70 -9.96 18.79
N ALA A 557 3.64 -10.64 19.24
CA ALA A 557 2.29 -10.16 19.12
C ALA A 557 2.08 -8.87 19.94
N THR A 558 1.30 -7.95 19.40
CA THR A 558 1.03 -6.64 19.99
C THR A 558 -0.46 -6.40 20.14
N VAL A 559 -0.85 -5.59 21.13
CA VAL A 559 -2.25 -5.20 21.37
C VAL A 559 -2.46 -3.73 21.01
N VAL A 560 -3.54 -3.42 20.31
CA VAL A 560 -3.98 -2.06 20.03
C VAL A 560 -5.38 -1.88 20.61
N ASN A 561 -5.51 -1.00 21.59
CA ASN A 561 -6.78 -0.63 22.19
C ASN A 561 -7.26 0.68 21.55
N LEU A 562 -8.45 0.68 20.96
CA LEU A 562 -9.10 1.86 20.40
C LEU A 562 -10.17 2.37 21.39
N GLY A 563 -10.05 3.64 21.79
CA GLY A 563 -10.95 4.22 22.77
C GLY A 563 -10.84 3.54 24.14
N ALA A 564 -11.98 3.19 24.72
CA ALA A 564 -12.08 2.58 26.06
C ALA A 564 -12.02 1.03 26.05
N ALA A 565 -11.80 0.41 24.89
CA ALA A 565 -11.76 -1.05 24.78
C ALA A 565 -10.66 -1.66 25.64
N GLU A 566 -10.95 -2.76 26.32
CA GLU A 566 -10.01 -3.46 27.20
C GLU A 566 -10.08 -4.99 27.07
N ILE A 567 -9.02 -5.65 27.55
CA ILE A 567 -8.99 -7.11 27.71
C ILE A 567 -9.37 -7.40 29.16
N THR A 568 -10.29 -8.34 29.40
CA THR A 568 -10.65 -8.80 30.75
C THR A 568 -10.33 -10.29 30.93
N GLY A 569 -9.81 -10.67 32.10
CA GLY A 569 -9.31 -12.02 32.38
C GLY A 569 -7.84 -12.21 31.98
N ASN A 570 -7.22 -13.29 32.48
CA ASN A 570 -5.79 -13.50 32.27
C ASN A 570 -5.48 -13.86 30.81
N ALA A 571 -4.32 -13.41 30.35
CA ALA A 571 -3.72 -13.86 29.11
C ALA A 571 -2.29 -14.36 29.39
N ARG A 572 -1.74 -15.11 28.44
CA ARG A 572 -0.31 -15.39 28.35
C ARG A 572 0.32 -14.43 27.33
N VAL A 573 1.27 -13.62 27.75
CA VAL A 573 2.03 -12.72 26.87
C VAL A 573 3.45 -13.25 26.77
N GLN A 574 3.83 -13.70 25.58
CA GLN A 574 5.13 -14.29 25.35
C GLN A 574 6.17 -13.22 24.99
N GLN A 575 7.41 -13.46 25.40
CA GLN A 575 8.57 -12.69 25.00
C GLN A 575 9.70 -13.65 24.59
N TYR A 576 10.09 -13.57 23.32
CA TYR A 576 11.22 -14.33 22.78
C TYR A 576 12.55 -13.63 23.06
N ILE A 577 13.51 -14.37 23.60
CA ILE A 577 14.87 -13.90 23.83
C ILE A 577 15.73 -14.21 22.61
N SER A 578 15.96 -13.20 21.77
CA SER A 578 16.74 -13.37 20.54
C SER A 578 18.22 -13.66 20.81
N GLY A 579 18.77 -14.62 20.05
CA GLY A 579 20.20 -14.92 19.99
C GLY A 579 20.99 -14.08 18.99
N ALA A 580 20.34 -13.18 18.24
CA ALA A 580 20.98 -12.45 17.13
C ALA A 580 22.17 -11.58 17.56
N ARG A 581 22.14 -11.05 18.80
CA ARG A 581 23.24 -10.23 19.36
C ARG A 581 24.14 -11.00 20.32
N ASN A 582 23.57 -11.86 21.16
CA ASN A 582 24.30 -12.70 22.10
C ASN A 582 23.78 -14.13 21.99
N GLY A 583 24.61 -15.00 21.41
CA GLY A 583 24.34 -16.43 21.22
C GLY A 583 24.58 -17.28 22.47
N GLY A 584 25.05 -16.70 23.57
CA GLY A 584 25.28 -17.37 24.85
C GLY A 584 24.50 -16.77 26.01
N LEU A 585 24.80 -17.24 27.22
CA LEU A 585 24.23 -16.72 28.45
C LEU A 585 24.49 -15.21 28.57
N GLY A 586 23.55 -14.45 29.12
CA GLY A 586 23.79 -13.08 29.53
C GLY A 586 22.56 -12.39 30.07
N TYR A 587 22.78 -11.24 30.68
CA TYR A 587 21.71 -10.45 31.27
C TYR A 587 20.76 -9.87 30.21
N ARG A 588 19.45 -9.93 30.48
CA ARG A 588 18.37 -9.37 29.68
C ARG A 588 17.47 -8.56 30.59
N HIS A 589 17.22 -7.31 30.24
CA HIS A 589 16.33 -6.45 31.00
C HIS A 589 14.90 -6.64 30.51
N LEU A 590 14.03 -7.04 31.42
CA LEU A 590 12.67 -7.50 31.19
C LEU A 590 11.71 -6.72 32.06
N ALA A 591 10.44 -6.67 31.67
CA ALA A 591 9.35 -6.16 32.49
C ALA A 591 8.06 -6.93 32.21
N SER A 592 7.13 -6.91 33.15
CA SER A 592 5.87 -7.62 32.99
C SER A 592 4.87 -6.80 32.17
N PRO A 593 4.38 -7.32 31.03
CA PRO A 593 3.29 -6.71 30.26
C PRO A 593 1.89 -7.01 30.86
N VAL A 594 1.84 -7.78 31.96
CA VAL A 594 0.62 -8.18 32.65
C VAL A 594 0.71 -7.88 34.15
N ALA A 595 -0.42 -7.70 34.82
CA ALA A 595 -0.53 -7.68 36.26
C ALA A 595 -0.75 -9.11 36.81
N GLY A 596 -0.26 -9.37 38.02
CA GLY A 596 -0.49 -10.64 38.74
C GLY A 596 0.45 -11.79 38.37
N SER A 597 1.41 -11.58 37.46
CA SER A 597 2.45 -12.58 37.20
C SER A 597 3.48 -12.57 38.34
N SER A 598 3.84 -13.73 38.86
CA SER A 598 4.89 -13.87 39.88
C SER A 598 6.28 -13.94 39.27
N ILE A 599 7.31 -13.76 40.11
CA ILE A 599 8.71 -13.97 39.74
C ILE A 599 8.92 -15.36 39.14
N ALA A 600 8.29 -16.41 39.69
CA ALA A 600 8.30 -17.77 39.10
C ALA A 600 7.79 -17.81 37.65
N GLY A 601 6.90 -16.88 37.26
CA GLY A 601 6.38 -16.72 35.90
C GLY A 601 7.41 -16.22 34.88
N VAL A 602 8.58 -15.74 35.31
CA VAL A 602 9.71 -15.38 34.44
C VAL A 602 10.45 -16.63 33.91
N GLN A 603 10.00 -17.83 34.30
CA GLN A 603 10.48 -19.08 33.69
C GLN A 603 10.36 -19.03 32.17
N ALA A 604 11.35 -19.63 31.50
CA ALA A 604 11.39 -19.67 30.04
C ALA A 604 11.45 -21.10 29.51
N SER A 605 10.72 -21.34 28.43
CA SER A 605 10.76 -22.58 27.69
C SER A 605 11.69 -22.46 26.48
N GLY A 606 12.44 -23.51 26.20
CA GLY A 606 13.39 -23.57 25.10
C GLY A 606 14.50 -24.60 25.36
N PRO A 607 15.51 -24.70 24.48
CA PRO A 607 16.51 -25.77 24.57
C PRO A 607 17.32 -25.80 25.88
N ALA A 608 17.60 -24.63 26.46
CA ALA A 608 18.34 -24.52 27.72
C ALA A 608 17.42 -24.45 28.96
N GLY A 609 16.16 -24.01 28.77
CA GLY A 609 15.27 -23.64 29.86
C GLY A 609 15.77 -22.44 30.67
N PHE A 610 14.89 -21.89 31.51
CA PHE A 610 15.28 -20.94 32.55
C PHE A 610 14.30 -21.03 33.72
N ALA A 611 14.84 -21.09 34.93
CA ALA A 611 14.07 -20.93 36.16
C ALA A 611 14.72 -19.82 37.00
N PRO A 612 13.92 -18.89 37.54
CA PRO A 612 14.43 -17.82 38.38
C PRO A 612 14.95 -18.38 39.71
N VAL A 613 16.17 -18.02 40.05
CA VAL A 613 16.84 -18.28 41.32
C VAL A 613 16.97 -16.95 42.02
N VAL A 614 16.37 -16.85 43.21
CA VAL A 614 16.44 -15.68 44.08
C VAL A 614 17.07 -16.07 45.40
N ASN A 615 17.89 -15.19 45.98
CA ASN A 615 18.54 -15.39 47.27
C ASN A 615 18.68 -14.06 48.02
N PRO A 616 17.79 -13.76 48.99
CA PRO A 616 17.76 -12.47 49.68
C PRO A 616 19.03 -12.19 50.50
N ALA A 617 19.80 -13.23 50.87
CA ALA A 617 21.10 -13.05 51.53
C ALA A 617 22.09 -12.25 50.68
N TYR A 618 21.94 -12.24 49.35
CA TYR A 618 22.70 -11.38 48.44
C TYR A 618 22.60 -9.90 48.81
N ASN A 619 21.44 -9.46 49.32
CA ASN A 619 21.16 -8.04 49.53
C ASN A 619 21.91 -7.44 50.72
N THR A 620 22.34 -8.27 51.67
CA THR A 620 22.99 -7.84 52.93
C THR A 620 24.37 -8.43 53.13
N ALA A 621 24.81 -9.37 52.29
CA ALA A 621 26.12 -9.98 52.40
C ALA A 621 27.26 -8.96 52.18
N PRO A 622 28.35 -9.00 52.96
CA PRO A 622 29.53 -8.16 52.73
C PRO A 622 30.22 -8.43 51.39
N GLN A 623 30.06 -9.65 50.86
CA GLN A 623 30.55 -10.08 49.55
C GLN A 623 29.40 -10.75 48.77
N PRO A 624 28.49 -9.96 48.16
CA PRO A 624 27.32 -10.52 47.46
C PRO A 624 27.69 -11.52 46.34
N GLY A 625 28.85 -11.34 45.72
CA GLY A 625 29.40 -12.23 44.68
C GLY A 625 29.67 -13.68 45.12
N SER A 626 29.77 -13.95 46.43
CA SER A 626 30.05 -15.29 46.97
C SER A 626 28.81 -16.01 47.52
N VAL A 627 27.62 -15.41 47.40
CA VAL A 627 26.38 -16.00 47.92
C VAL A 627 25.95 -17.19 47.06
N ILE A 628 25.60 -18.32 47.70
CA ILE A 628 25.18 -19.57 47.04
C ILE A 628 23.79 -19.99 47.55
N PRO A 629 22.84 -20.36 46.65
CA PRO A 629 22.94 -20.20 45.20
C PRO A 629 22.98 -18.72 44.82
N PHE A 630 23.78 -18.38 43.80
CA PHE A 630 23.86 -17.02 43.30
C PHE A 630 22.55 -16.66 42.58
N PRO A 631 21.91 -15.51 42.86
CA PRO A 631 20.68 -15.14 42.17
C PRO A 631 20.92 -14.94 40.67
N ASN A 632 19.95 -15.31 39.84
CA ASN A 632 20.00 -15.09 38.38
C ASN A 632 18.95 -14.09 37.90
N LEU A 633 18.18 -13.49 38.82
CA LEU A 633 17.17 -12.48 38.59
C LEU A 633 17.32 -11.36 39.64
N PHE A 634 17.35 -10.12 39.18
CA PHE A 634 17.51 -8.94 40.03
C PHE A 634 16.57 -7.81 39.60
N PHE A 635 16.28 -6.90 40.52
CA PHE A 635 15.81 -5.55 40.20
C PHE A 635 16.83 -4.53 40.73
N TYR A 636 16.61 -3.24 40.49
CA TYR A 636 17.58 -2.20 40.86
C TYR A 636 17.00 -1.24 41.90
N GLU A 637 17.77 -0.97 42.96
CA GLU A 637 17.44 -0.03 44.03
C GLU A 637 18.55 0.99 44.22
N GLN A 638 18.30 2.21 43.77
CA GLN A 638 19.29 3.29 43.82
C GLN A 638 19.70 3.67 45.25
N SER A 639 18.85 3.41 46.25
CA SER A 639 19.12 3.73 47.65
C SER A 639 20.34 3.01 48.20
N ARG A 640 20.75 1.88 47.59
CA ARG A 640 21.94 1.10 47.95
C ARG A 640 23.24 1.64 47.34
N VAL A 641 23.15 2.52 46.34
CA VAL A 641 24.32 3.07 45.66
C VAL A 641 25.02 4.05 46.59
N THR A 642 26.28 3.75 46.90
CA THR A 642 27.15 4.58 47.75
C THR A 642 28.52 4.71 47.09
N ALA A 643 29.27 5.75 47.45
CA ALA A 643 30.63 5.92 46.96
C ALA A 643 31.58 4.95 47.69
N SER A 644 31.96 3.85 47.03
CA SER A 644 32.80 2.80 47.62
C SER A 644 34.30 3.08 47.50
N GLY A 645 34.68 4.07 46.68
CA GLY A 645 36.08 4.35 46.32
C GLY A 645 36.67 3.36 45.31
N ARG A 646 35.88 2.40 44.80
CA ARG A 646 36.31 1.38 43.82
C ARG A 646 35.99 1.74 42.37
N GLY A 647 35.47 2.96 42.13
CA GLY A 647 35.13 3.49 40.82
C GLY A 647 33.65 3.38 40.46
N ALA A 648 33.24 4.12 39.44
CA ALA A 648 31.84 4.33 39.08
C ALA A 648 31.06 3.03 38.79
N VAL A 649 31.70 2.04 38.15
CA VAL A 649 31.07 0.75 37.83
C VAL A 649 30.75 -0.03 39.11
N ALA A 650 31.72 -0.12 40.02
CA ALA A 650 31.55 -0.82 41.28
C ALA A 650 30.48 -0.17 42.16
N ASP A 651 30.38 1.17 42.15
CA ASP A 651 29.35 1.91 42.89
C ASP A 651 27.95 1.66 42.30
N PHE A 652 27.82 1.68 40.97
CA PHE A 652 26.57 1.38 40.28
C PHE A 652 26.07 -0.05 40.58
N ASP A 653 26.97 -1.03 40.60
CA ASP A 653 26.65 -2.44 40.82
C ASP A 653 26.08 -2.73 42.22
N LEU A 654 26.28 -1.83 43.20
CA LEU A 654 25.66 -1.95 44.53
C LEU A 654 24.12 -1.88 44.49
N GLY A 655 23.54 -1.33 43.43
CA GLY A 655 22.10 -1.17 43.28
C GLY A 655 21.34 -2.47 42.97
N TRP A 656 21.99 -3.54 42.53
CA TRP A 656 21.32 -4.80 42.19
C TRP A 656 20.73 -5.48 43.43
N VAL A 657 19.45 -5.86 43.41
CA VAL A 657 18.73 -6.52 44.52
C VAL A 657 18.14 -7.84 44.04
N SER A 658 18.39 -8.92 44.78
CA SER A 658 17.65 -10.17 44.60
C SER A 658 16.26 -10.05 45.22
N PRO A 659 15.18 -10.47 44.54
CA PRO A 659 13.85 -10.61 45.13
C PRO A 659 13.84 -11.48 46.39
N GLY A 660 12.83 -11.29 47.23
CA GLY A 660 12.67 -12.01 48.50
C GLY A 660 12.24 -13.47 48.31
N SER A 661 11.37 -13.73 47.33
CA SER A 661 10.82 -15.04 47.00
C SER A 661 10.35 -15.12 45.55
N THR A 662 10.32 -16.31 44.95
CA THR A 662 9.76 -16.53 43.62
C THR A 662 8.22 -16.38 43.58
N ALA A 663 7.57 -16.34 44.74
CA ALA A 663 6.14 -16.07 44.88
C ALA A 663 5.77 -14.57 44.79
N GLU A 664 6.74 -13.67 44.92
CA GLU A 664 6.51 -12.23 44.79
C GLU A 664 5.97 -11.88 43.41
N LEU A 665 5.10 -10.88 43.34
CA LEU A 665 4.53 -10.41 42.09
C LEU A 665 5.51 -9.47 41.37
N LEU A 666 5.59 -9.60 40.05
CA LEU A 666 6.21 -8.61 39.20
C LEU A 666 5.38 -7.32 39.28
N VAL A 667 6.05 -6.20 39.58
CA VAL A 667 5.39 -4.90 39.69
C VAL A 667 5.30 -4.26 38.29
N PRO A 668 4.11 -3.91 37.79
CA PRO A 668 3.99 -3.18 36.53
C PRO A 668 4.86 -1.91 36.49
N GLY A 669 5.59 -1.73 35.39
CA GLY A 669 6.51 -0.61 35.21
C GLY A 669 7.87 -0.77 35.88
N GLN A 670 8.09 -1.81 36.70
CA GLN A 670 9.42 -2.19 37.19
C GLN A 670 10.14 -3.01 36.11
N GLY A 671 11.43 -2.74 35.91
CA GLY A 671 12.28 -3.64 35.17
C GLY A 671 13.03 -4.60 36.10
N TYR A 672 13.30 -5.78 35.57
CA TYR A 672 14.10 -6.83 36.17
C TYR A 672 15.20 -7.21 35.18
N THR A 673 16.33 -7.71 35.67
CA THR A 673 17.37 -8.28 34.82
C THR A 673 17.51 -9.77 35.11
N ALA A 674 17.48 -10.59 34.06
CA ALA A 674 17.61 -12.04 34.14
C ALA A 674 18.84 -12.50 33.35
N ASN A 675 19.68 -13.34 33.96
CA ASN A 675 20.80 -13.96 33.25
C ASN A 675 20.31 -15.23 32.53
N ILE A 676 19.99 -15.10 31.25
CA ILE A 676 19.23 -16.09 30.48
C ILE A 676 19.91 -16.40 29.14
N ALA A 677 19.85 -17.67 28.73
CA ALA A 677 20.32 -18.12 27.42
C ALA A 677 19.41 -17.57 26.29
N PRO A 678 19.88 -17.48 25.04
CA PRO A 678 19.04 -17.07 23.93
C PRO A 678 18.10 -18.20 23.50
N ASN A 679 17.23 -17.89 22.53
CA ASN A 679 16.28 -18.81 21.92
C ASN A 679 15.32 -19.43 22.95
N GLN A 680 15.00 -18.67 24.00
CA GLN A 680 14.02 -19.01 25.03
C GLN A 680 12.77 -18.15 24.88
N ILE A 681 11.62 -18.64 25.32
CA ILE A 681 10.36 -17.88 25.38
C ILE A 681 9.93 -17.76 26.84
N ILE A 682 9.85 -16.54 27.34
CA ILE A 682 9.23 -16.23 28.64
C ILE A 682 7.73 -16.04 28.39
N SER A 683 6.88 -16.60 29.24
CA SER A 683 5.42 -16.50 29.11
C SER A 683 4.81 -15.89 30.36
N PHE A 684 4.65 -14.56 30.37
CA PHE A 684 4.00 -13.84 31.46
C PHE A 684 2.50 -14.17 31.48
N ALA A 685 2.02 -14.71 32.59
CA ALA A 685 0.60 -15.04 32.76
C ALA A 685 -0.05 -14.09 33.77
N GLY A 686 -1.13 -13.44 33.37
CA GLY A 686 -1.85 -12.48 34.21
C GLY A 686 -2.79 -11.60 33.41
N GLN A 687 -3.44 -10.65 34.08
CA GLN A 687 -4.32 -9.67 33.46
C GLN A 687 -3.49 -8.70 32.61
N PRO A 688 -3.71 -8.58 31.28
CA PRO A 688 -2.97 -7.62 30.47
C PRO A 688 -3.10 -6.20 31.00
N ASN A 689 -1.96 -5.53 31.19
CA ASN A 689 -1.94 -4.17 31.69
C ASN A 689 -2.53 -3.22 30.65
N ASN A 690 -3.37 -2.29 31.11
CA ASN A 690 -4.05 -1.29 30.29
C ASN A 690 -4.29 -0.02 31.12
N GLY A 691 -4.50 1.12 30.46
CA GLY A 691 -4.77 2.38 31.14
C GLY A 691 -3.50 2.97 31.78
N THR A 692 -3.66 3.86 32.76
CA THR A 692 -2.53 4.61 33.35
C THR A 692 -1.80 3.76 34.39
N ILE A 693 -0.46 3.70 34.30
CA ILE A 693 0.41 3.05 35.28
C ILE A 693 1.48 4.05 35.71
N ALA A 694 1.53 4.39 37.00
CA ALA A 694 2.47 5.38 37.53
C ALA A 694 3.58 4.73 38.35
N ARG A 695 4.81 5.22 38.17
CA ARG A 695 5.98 4.94 39.01
C ARG A 695 6.39 6.23 39.69
N ASN A 696 5.99 6.37 40.94
CA ASN A 696 6.32 7.50 41.80
C ASN A 696 7.55 7.15 42.66
N ASP A 697 8.05 8.14 43.39
CA ASP A 697 9.14 7.99 44.36
C ASP A 697 10.45 7.45 43.78
N LEU A 698 10.74 7.85 42.53
CA LEU A 698 12.01 7.56 41.89
C LEU A 698 13.09 8.48 42.48
N GLY A 699 13.58 8.14 43.68
CA GLY A 699 14.54 8.95 44.43
C GLY A 699 15.95 8.99 43.82
N ARG A 700 16.76 9.97 44.24
CA ARG A 700 18.21 9.99 44.01
C ARG A 700 18.94 10.41 45.27
N ASN A 701 19.81 9.55 45.80
CA ASN A 701 20.69 9.95 46.91
C ASN A 701 21.87 10.81 46.41
N ALA A 702 22.71 11.29 47.33
CA ALA A 702 23.81 12.23 47.00
C ALA A 702 25.01 11.59 46.29
N ALA A 703 25.10 10.26 46.21
CA ALA A 703 26.25 9.59 45.60
C ALA A 703 26.30 9.86 44.08
N PRO A 704 27.51 10.04 43.49
CA PRO A 704 27.65 10.40 42.08
C PRO A 704 27.02 9.41 41.10
N GLN A 705 26.92 8.14 41.46
CA GLN A 705 26.34 7.08 40.62
C GLN A 705 24.91 6.70 41.03
N ALA A 706 24.26 7.44 41.93
CA ALA A 706 22.90 7.13 42.36
C ALA A 706 21.82 7.72 41.43
N GLY A 707 20.56 7.38 41.72
CA GLY A 707 19.37 7.87 41.01
C GLY A 707 18.97 7.08 39.76
N TRP A 708 19.63 5.95 39.47
CA TRP A 708 19.26 5.05 38.38
C TRP A 708 18.07 4.18 38.78
N HIS A 709 17.08 4.07 37.90
CA HIS A 709 15.90 3.25 38.11
C HIS A 709 15.72 2.28 36.95
N LEU A 710 15.73 0.98 37.24
CA LEU A 710 15.39 -0.03 36.27
C LEU A 710 13.86 -0.14 36.18
N LEU A 711 13.32 0.50 35.14
CA LEU A 711 11.90 0.47 34.80
C LEU A 711 11.70 -0.45 33.60
N GLY A 712 10.47 -0.59 33.14
CA GLY A 712 10.23 -1.28 31.88
C GLY A 712 8.84 -1.10 31.34
N ASN A 713 8.67 -1.45 30.07
CA ASN A 713 7.41 -1.32 29.37
C ASN A 713 6.34 -2.20 30.05
N PRO A 714 5.29 -1.61 30.66
CA PRO A 714 4.29 -2.38 31.38
C PRO A 714 3.21 -2.94 30.47
N TYR A 715 3.13 -2.58 29.18
CA TYR A 715 2.02 -2.95 28.31
C TYR A 715 2.35 -4.14 27.41
N PRO A 716 1.33 -4.90 26.97
CA PRO A 716 1.44 -5.88 25.88
C PRO A 716 1.53 -5.18 24.50
N SER A 717 2.27 -4.08 24.42
CA SER A 717 2.45 -3.26 23.20
C SER A 717 3.73 -2.48 23.29
N PRO A 718 4.45 -2.22 22.19
CA PRO A 718 5.55 -1.28 22.18
C PRO A 718 5.08 0.11 22.63
N ILE A 719 5.95 0.84 23.34
CA ILE A 719 5.71 2.23 23.74
C ILE A 719 6.72 3.17 23.09
N ASP A 720 6.30 4.40 22.82
CA ASP A 720 7.15 5.50 22.39
C ASP A 720 7.65 6.28 23.61
N TRP A 721 8.96 6.33 23.78
CA TRP A 721 9.64 7.02 24.86
C TRP A 721 9.41 8.53 24.82
N ASN A 722 9.30 9.16 23.64
CA ASN A 722 9.02 10.60 23.56
C ASN A 722 7.66 10.92 24.21
N LEU A 723 6.66 10.08 23.96
CA LEU A 723 5.31 10.23 24.53
C LEU A 723 5.27 9.82 26.01
N THR A 724 6.02 8.78 26.38
CA THR A 724 6.10 8.30 27.78
C THR A 724 6.78 9.33 28.68
N TYR A 725 7.89 9.93 28.22
CA TYR A 725 8.64 10.93 28.97
C TYR A 725 7.90 12.26 29.12
N ALA A 726 6.96 12.60 28.23
CA ALA A 726 6.23 13.86 28.29
C ALA A 726 5.47 14.07 29.62
N GLY A 727 5.09 12.97 30.31
CA GLY A 727 4.47 13.00 31.64
C GLY A 727 5.42 12.79 32.82
N ALA A 728 6.74 12.79 32.58
CA ALA A 728 7.73 12.59 33.63
C ALA A 728 7.97 13.85 34.46
N THR A 729 8.33 13.69 35.73
CA THR A 729 8.78 14.80 36.59
C THR A 729 10.14 14.48 37.18
N ASN A 730 11.05 15.47 37.18
CA ASN A 730 12.41 15.35 37.74
C ASN A 730 13.19 14.09 37.27
N LEU A 731 12.97 13.68 36.02
CA LEU A 731 13.74 12.64 35.35
C LEU A 731 14.53 13.23 34.19
N GLU A 732 15.72 12.69 33.97
CA GLU A 732 16.49 12.93 32.76
C GLU A 732 15.70 12.36 31.56
N ASN A 733 15.77 13.03 30.43
CA ASN A 733 14.98 12.65 29.25
C ASN A 733 15.53 11.46 28.47
N THR A 734 16.63 10.88 28.94
CA THR A 734 17.30 9.77 28.30
C THR A 734 16.77 8.42 28.79
N VAL A 735 16.54 7.51 27.85
CA VAL A 735 16.30 6.10 28.12
C VAL A 735 17.51 5.25 27.74
N TYR A 736 17.81 4.24 28.57
CA TYR A 736 18.97 3.36 28.40
C TYR A 736 18.52 1.90 28.29
N VAL A 737 18.76 1.27 27.15
CA VAL A 737 18.45 -0.15 26.92
C VAL A 737 19.74 -0.96 26.85
N PHE A 738 19.90 -1.92 27.76
CA PHE A 738 21.07 -2.80 27.76
C PHE A 738 21.06 -3.74 26.55
N LYS A 739 22.20 -3.81 25.86
CA LYS A 739 22.45 -4.69 24.72
C LYS A 739 23.54 -5.69 25.13
N SER A 740 23.12 -6.87 25.57
CA SER A 740 24.06 -7.94 25.95
C SER A 740 24.86 -8.43 24.74
N ASN A 741 26.16 -8.66 24.95
CA ASN A 741 27.07 -9.30 23.98
C ASN A 741 27.86 -10.47 24.62
N GLY A 742 27.63 -10.75 25.90
CA GLY A 742 28.21 -11.88 26.63
C GLY A 742 27.59 -12.04 28.03
N PRO A 743 28.12 -12.97 28.85
CA PRO A 743 27.55 -13.29 30.17
C PRO A 743 27.69 -12.14 31.18
N TYR A 744 28.78 -11.37 31.08
CA TYR A 744 29.10 -10.23 31.95
C TYR A 744 29.51 -9.00 31.16
N SER A 745 29.09 -8.91 29.90
CA SER A 745 29.47 -7.84 28.99
C SER A 745 28.28 -7.39 28.13
N GLY A 746 28.28 -6.10 27.80
CA GLY A 746 27.29 -5.48 26.95
C GLY A 746 27.61 -4.03 26.67
N SER A 747 26.63 -3.32 26.13
CA SER A 747 26.66 -1.86 25.95
C SER A 747 25.27 -1.30 26.24
N TYR A 748 25.17 -0.11 26.80
CA TYR A 748 23.89 0.58 26.88
C TYR A 748 23.64 1.38 25.60
N ALA A 749 22.47 1.16 25.02
CA ALA A 749 21.92 2.00 23.97
C ALA A 749 21.16 3.16 24.61
N SER A 750 21.60 4.39 24.33
CA SER A 750 20.97 5.61 24.85
C SER A 750 20.11 6.26 23.78
N TYR A 751 18.99 6.86 24.17
CA TYR A 751 18.17 7.72 23.31
C TYR A 751 17.65 8.91 24.13
N VAL A 752 17.87 10.13 23.62
CA VAL A 752 17.47 11.39 24.27
C VAL A 752 16.13 11.86 23.69
N ALA A 753 15.09 11.92 24.53
CA ALA A 753 13.77 12.38 24.08
C ALA A 753 13.79 13.86 23.62
N GLY A 754 13.10 14.14 22.52
CA GLY A 754 13.01 15.50 21.96
C GLY A 754 14.18 15.95 21.09
N SER A 755 15.36 15.29 21.13
CA SER A 755 16.44 15.50 20.15
C SER A 755 16.50 14.39 19.08
N GLY A 756 16.03 13.18 19.42
CA GLY A 756 16.11 12.04 18.51
C GLY A 756 17.51 11.44 18.38
N VAL A 757 18.48 11.93 19.15
CA VAL A 757 19.87 11.46 19.11
C VAL A 757 19.99 10.17 19.92
N SER A 758 20.71 9.19 19.37
CA SER A 758 20.92 7.89 19.99
C SER A 758 22.32 7.33 19.78
N THR A 759 22.69 6.33 20.59
CA THR A 759 23.93 5.56 20.48
C THR A 759 23.64 4.07 20.62
N ASN A 760 24.52 3.22 20.07
CA ASN A 760 24.48 1.76 20.17
C ASN A 760 23.14 1.14 19.70
N GLY A 761 22.48 1.75 18.69
CA GLY A 761 21.17 1.33 18.19
C GLY A 761 20.02 1.65 19.17
N GLY A 762 20.14 2.76 19.90
CA GLY A 762 19.06 3.29 20.75
C GLY A 762 17.91 3.83 19.91
N SER A 763 16.69 3.66 20.41
CA SER A 763 15.46 4.07 19.73
C SER A 763 14.48 4.64 20.75
N ASN A 764 13.53 5.45 20.28
CA ASN A 764 12.38 5.86 21.09
C ASN A 764 11.39 4.71 21.31
N ILE A 765 11.42 3.64 20.49
CA ILE A 765 10.47 2.54 20.65
C ILE A 765 11.01 1.49 21.61
N LEU A 766 10.26 1.23 22.67
CA LEU A 766 10.56 0.21 23.68
C LEU A 766 9.61 -0.97 23.46
N PRO A 767 10.10 -2.14 23.01
CA PRO A 767 9.27 -3.31 22.74
C PRO A 767 8.50 -3.83 23.95
N VAL A 768 7.56 -4.75 23.69
CA VAL A 768 6.86 -5.50 24.74
C VAL A 768 7.86 -6.11 25.70
N ALA A 769 7.58 -6.01 27.01
CA ALA A 769 8.41 -6.57 28.08
C ALA A 769 9.87 -6.05 28.12
N GLN A 770 10.22 -4.96 27.42
CA GLN A 770 11.58 -4.39 27.46
C GLN A 770 11.81 -3.62 28.77
N GLY A 771 12.82 -4.04 29.54
CA GLY A 771 13.35 -3.25 30.66
C GLY A 771 14.36 -2.20 30.20
N PHE A 772 14.41 -1.06 30.88
CA PHE A 772 15.28 0.06 30.57
C PHE A 772 15.64 0.88 31.81
N PHE A 773 16.79 1.53 31.80
CA PHE A 773 17.16 2.49 32.83
C PHE A 773 16.72 3.90 32.47
N VAL A 774 16.35 4.66 33.51
CA VAL A 774 16.23 6.12 33.53
C VAL A 774 16.94 6.65 34.76
N ARG A 775 17.17 7.97 34.82
CA ARG A 775 17.78 8.60 35.99
C ARG A 775 16.98 9.78 36.48
N THR A 776 16.88 9.93 37.80
CA THR A 776 16.33 11.13 38.43
C THR A 776 17.33 12.28 38.32
N SER A 777 16.90 13.45 37.84
CA SER A 777 17.80 14.56 37.50
C SER A 777 18.44 15.22 38.72
N THR A 778 17.65 15.47 39.77
CA THR A 778 18.10 16.26 40.93
C THR A 778 18.50 15.36 42.11
N PRO A 779 19.75 15.43 42.61
CA PRO A 779 20.14 14.76 43.84
C PRO A 779 19.31 15.21 45.05
N GLY A 780 18.91 14.26 45.90
CA GLY A 780 18.08 14.50 47.08
C GLY A 780 16.57 14.63 46.82
N ALA A 781 16.13 14.51 45.56
CA ALA A 781 14.73 14.64 45.18
C ALA A 781 14.17 13.32 44.59
N ASN A 782 12.85 13.26 44.48
CA ASN A 782 12.12 12.17 43.83
C ASN A 782 11.66 12.61 42.45
N GLY A 783 11.69 11.68 41.49
CA GLY A 783 11.05 11.81 40.20
C GLY A 783 9.84 10.90 40.06
N SER A 784 9.11 11.04 38.96
CA SER A 784 8.02 10.16 38.59
C SER A 784 7.95 9.93 37.09
N LEU A 785 7.39 8.78 36.70
CA LEU A 785 7.08 8.43 35.32
C LEU A 785 5.67 7.85 35.25
N THR A 786 4.86 8.34 34.32
CA THR A 786 3.50 7.85 34.10
C THR A 786 3.38 7.24 32.71
N PHE A 787 3.16 5.93 32.66
CA PHE A 787 2.82 5.22 31.44
C PHE A 787 1.32 5.43 31.14
N THR A 788 1.00 5.73 29.87
CA THR A 788 -0.39 5.89 29.42
C THR A 788 -0.61 5.14 28.11
N ASN A 789 -1.87 4.83 27.81
CA ASN A 789 -2.23 4.22 26.53
C ASN A 789 -1.85 5.08 25.32
N ALA A 790 -1.80 6.41 25.46
CA ALA A 790 -1.40 7.31 24.38
C ALA A 790 0.06 7.11 23.93
N ALA A 791 0.91 6.56 24.80
CA ALA A 791 2.28 6.25 24.45
C ALA A 791 2.44 4.91 23.69
N ARG A 792 1.39 4.09 23.59
CA ARG A 792 1.44 2.79 22.91
C ARG A 792 1.44 2.98 21.40
N VAL A 793 2.27 2.22 20.69
CA VAL A 793 2.39 2.28 19.23
C VAL A 793 1.24 1.50 18.59
N ALA A 794 0.46 2.17 17.72
CA ALA A 794 -0.77 1.63 17.14
C ALA A 794 -0.58 0.70 15.93
N ALA A 795 0.66 0.43 15.49
CA ALA A 795 0.94 -0.43 14.34
C ALA A 795 2.09 -1.43 14.64
N PRO A 796 2.00 -2.68 14.17
CA PRO A 796 3.11 -3.62 14.23
C PRO A 796 4.24 -3.12 13.33
N SER A 797 5.29 -2.58 13.92
CA SER A 797 6.48 -2.13 13.19
C SER A 797 7.49 -3.25 13.03
N ASN A 798 7.51 -3.89 11.86
CA ASN A 798 8.65 -4.70 11.39
C ASN A 798 9.70 -3.86 10.65
N ALA A 799 9.49 -2.54 10.52
CA ALA A 799 10.50 -1.66 9.95
C ALA A 799 11.72 -1.62 10.89
N PRO A 800 12.96 -1.74 10.40
CA PRO A 800 14.12 -1.37 11.19
C PRO A 800 13.91 0.08 11.62
N LEU A 801 13.71 0.30 12.91
CA LEU A 801 13.46 1.61 13.51
C LEU A 801 14.78 2.39 13.61
N GLU A 802 15.35 2.65 12.45
CA GLU A 802 16.45 3.57 12.19
C GLU A 802 15.90 4.65 11.24
N ARG A 803 15.00 5.52 11.76
CA ARG A 803 14.66 6.74 11.03
C ARG A 803 15.79 7.74 11.23
N THR A 804 16.63 7.90 10.22
CA THR A 804 17.86 8.71 10.22
C THR A 804 17.65 10.15 9.72
N THR A 805 16.43 10.68 9.73
CA THR A 805 16.23 12.12 9.51
C THR A 805 16.50 12.87 10.80
N HIS A 806 17.78 13.00 11.16
CA HIS A 806 18.23 13.97 12.16
C HIS A 806 18.24 15.35 11.52
N THR A 807 17.82 16.36 12.27
CA THR A 807 17.87 17.78 11.84
C THR A 807 19.04 18.54 12.47
N HIS A 808 19.77 17.90 13.37
CA HIS A 808 20.87 18.50 14.12
C HIS A 808 22.21 18.25 13.42
N ALA A 809 23.13 19.21 13.56
CA ALA A 809 24.54 19.01 13.27
C ALA A 809 25.05 17.94 14.25
N LEU A 810 25.48 16.79 13.76
CA LEU A 810 25.73 15.58 14.55
C LEU A 810 27.02 14.90 14.08
N ALA A 811 27.85 14.47 15.04
CA ALA A 811 28.92 13.50 14.83
C ALA A 811 28.72 12.29 15.75
N LYS A 812 28.61 11.10 15.17
CA LYS A 812 28.52 9.82 15.88
C LYS A 812 29.79 9.02 15.64
N ILE A 813 30.49 8.66 16.71
CA ILE A 813 31.78 7.96 16.66
C ILE A 813 31.65 6.62 17.37
N SER A 814 32.15 5.55 16.75
CA SER A 814 32.31 4.23 17.40
C SER A 814 33.77 3.91 17.70
N LEU A 815 33.99 3.27 18.83
CA LEU A 815 35.18 2.49 19.15
C LEU A 815 34.89 1.02 18.81
N ASN A 816 35.72 0.43 17.95
CA ASN A 816 35.60 -0.97 17.54
C ASN A 816 36.92 -1.73 17.79
N GLY A 817 36.82 -2.93 18.35
CA GLY A 817 37.96 -3.83 18.53
C GLY A 817 37.66 -4.97 19.49
N ALA A 818 38.43 -6.05 19.39
CA ALA A 818 38.27 -7.27 20.20
C ALA A 818 36.83 -7.83 20.25
N GLY A 819 36.09 -7.76 19.13
CA GLY A 819 34.72 -8.25 19.03
C GLY A 819 33.65 -7.39 19.72
N THR A 820 34.00 -6.19 20.17
CA THR A 820 33.09 -5.24 20.81
C THR A 820 33.02 -3.92 20.04
N SER A 821 31.90 -3.21 20.17
CA SER A 821 31.68 -1.88 19.63
C SER A 821 30.92 -1.03 20.64
N ASP A 822 31.29 0.24 20.75
CA ASP A 822 30.62 1.21 21.62
C ASP A 822 30.65 2.61 21.00
N GLN A 823 29.55 3.36 21.12
CA GLN A 823 29.34 4.63 20.44
C GLN A 823 29.17 5.83 21.39
N VAL A 824 29.54 6.99 20.87
CA VAL A 824 29.20 8.31 21.41
C VAL A 824 28.61 9.20 20.32
N ALA A 825 27.81 10.19 20.72
CA ALA A 825 27.26 11.20 19.81
C ALA A 825 27.46 12.61 20.36
N VAL A 826 27.96 13.52 19.52
CA VAL A 826 28.04 14.96 19.80
C VAL A 826 27.13 15.68 18.81
N TYR A 827 26.21 16.50 19.30
CA TYR A 827 25.32 17.28 18.45
C TYR A 827 25.19 18.72 18.91
N PHE A 828 24.80 19.60 18.00
CA PHE A 828 24.69 21.03 18.27
C PHE A 828 23.26 21.52 18.10
N ARG A 829 22.73 22.18 19.13
CA ARG A 829 21.33 22.65 19.19
C ARG A 829 21.22 23.97 19.94
N ALA A 830 20.26 24.80 19.54
CA ALA A 830 19.89 25.99 20.30
C ALA A 830 19.33 25.61 21.68
N GLY A 831 19.79 26.29 22.73
CA GLY A 831 19.36 26.07 24.11
C GLY A 831 20.22 25.09 24.91
N ALA A 832 21.05 24.27 24.26
CA ALA A 832 22.00 23.41 24.95
C ALA A 832 23.15 24.22 25.58
N THR A 833 23.79 23.68 26.62
CA THR A 833 24.87 24.35 27.36
C THR A 833 26.18 23.55 27.30
N PRO A 834 27.35 24.16 27.55
CA PRO A 834 28.61 23.42 27.65
C PRO A 834 28.72 22.50 28.88
N ALA A 835 27.92 22.75 29.92
CA ALA A 835 27.83 21.88 31.09
C ALA A 835 26.74 20.82 30.88
N PHE A 836 26.74 19.79 31.73
CA PHE A 836 25.69 18.76 31.66
C PHE A 836 24.29 19.37 31.77
N ASP A 837 23.46 19.07 30.79
CA ASP A 837 22.07 19.47 30.68
C ASP A 837 21.19 18.21 30.52
N SER A 838 20.37 17.93 31.53
CA SER A 838 19.48 16.76 31.56
C SER A 838 18.42 16.73 30.44
N ALA A 839 18.24 17.82 29.69
CA ALA A 839 17.36 17.90 28.53
C ALA A 839 18.08 17.60 27.19
N PHE A 840 19.42 17.56 27.16
CA PHE A 840 20.16 17.39 25.92
C PHE A 840 21.26 16.33 25.98
N ASP A 841 21.74 16.01 27.17
CA ASP A 841 22.86 15.09 27.40
C ASP A 841 22.39 13.73 27.93
N ALA A 842 23.22 12.71 27.68
CA ALA A 842 23.08 11.39 28.26
C ALA A 842 24.36 10.99 28.96
N HIS A 843 24.26 10.57 30.22
CA HIS A 843 25.37 9.95 30.94
C HIS A 843 25.81 8.64 30.28
N LYS A 844 27.10 8.32 30.41
CA LYS A 844 27.62 7.02 30.01
C LYS A 844 27.37 5.98 31.11
N LEU A 845 26.53 4.99 30.83
CA LEU A 845 26.54 3.74 31.61
C LEU A 845 27.56 2.78 31.02
N SER A 846 28.49 2.33 31.85
CA SER A 846 29.36 1.21 31.51
C SER A 846 28.65 -0.12 31.75
N ALA A 847 28.96 -1.11 30.93
CA ALA A 847 28.34 -2.43 30.90
C ALA A 847 29.40 -3.56 30.88
N GLY A 848 30.63 -3.25 31.28
CA GLY A 848 31.80 -4.12 31.14
C GLY A 848 32.32 -4.19 29.70
N GLY A 849 33.60 -4.51 29.52
CA GLY A 849 34.26 -4.53 28.21
C GLY A 849 34.83 -3.17 27.78
N ASN A 850 35.08 -3.01 26.48
CA ASN A 850 35.63 -1.75 25.93
C ASN A 850 34.56 -0.65 25.93
N MET A 851 34.97 0.58 26.22
CA MET A 851 34.06 1.72 26.35
C MET A 851 34.63 2.96 25.66
N LEU A 852 33.76 3.71 24.98
CA LEU A 852 34.01 5.06 24.48
C LEU A 852 33.05 6.04 25.16
N ALA A 853 33.59 7.15 25.67
CA ALA A 853 32.80 8.18 26.34
C ALA A 853 33.26 9.58 25.96
N ILE A 854 32.37 10.55 26.12
CA ILE A 854 32.67 11.99 26.02
C ILE A 854 32.99 12.52 27.41
N GLY A 855 34.04 13.35 27.51
CA GLY A 855 34.53 13.90 28.76
C GLY A 855 35.87 13.30 29.20
N ASP A 856 36.53 14.00 30.12
CA ASP A 856 37.80 13.63 30.75
C ASP A 856 37.64 13.28 32.24
N ASN A 857 36.54 13.72 32.87
CA ASN A 857 36.18 13.36 34.23
C ASN A 857 35.50 11.97 34.29
N PRO A 858 36.15 10.94 34.87
CA PRO A 858 35.61 9.58 34.90
C PRO A 858 34.29 9.44 35.70
N ASN A 859 33.94 10.43 36.52
CA ASN A 859 32.71 10.43 37.31
C ASN A 859 31.52 11.12 36.61
N ALA A 860 31.73 11.75 35.46
CA ALA A 860 30.73 12.55 34.75
C ALA A 860 30.76 12.31 33.23
N LEU A 861 31.08 11.08 32.83
CA LEU A 861 31.17 10.69 31.42
C LEU A 861 29.81 10.69 30.73
N LEU A 862 29.80 11.04 29.44
CA LEU A 862 28.59 11.12 28.61
C LEU A 862 28.64 10.12 27.44
N SER A 863 27.49 9.55 27.08
CA SER A 863 27.30 8.83 25.81
C SER A 863 26.79 9.76 24.71
N ILE A 864 26.04 10.80 25.07
CA ILE A 864 25.51 11.80 24.15
C ILE A 864 25.76 13.18 24.77
N SER A 865 26.33 14.10 23.98
CA SER A 865 26.52 15.49 24.38
C SER A 865 25.86 16.44 23.40
N GLY A 866 24.91 17.24 23.91
CA GLY A 866 24.30 18.37 23.22
C GLY A 866 25.03 19.65 23.58
N LEU A 867 25.57 20.33 22.58
CA LEU A 867 26.34 21.57 22.75
C LEU A 867 25.60 22.76 22.11
N PRO A 868 25.88 24.01 22.55
CA PRO A 868 25.36 25.20 21.89
C PRO A 868 25.68 25.20 20.39
N LEU A 869 24.84 25.84 19.56
CA LEU A 869 25.08 25.95 18.11
C LEU A 869 26.52 26.37 17.79
N LEU A 870 27.12 25.72 16.78
CA LEU A 870 28.46 26.05 16.30
C LEU A 870 28.52 27.52 15.88
N GLY A 871 29.34 28.30 16.57
CA GLY A 871 29.66 29.68 16.23
C GLY A 871 30.81 29.77 15.24
N SER A 872 31.65 30.80 15.38
CA SER A 872 32.87 30.99 14.56
C SER A 872 34.15 30.42 15.19
N ALA A 873 34.11 30.08 16.48
CA ALA A 873 35.25 29.51 17.20
C ALA A 873 35.27 27.98 17.08
N PRO A 874 36.46 27.34 17.01
CA PRO A 874 36.56 25.89 17.08
C PRO A 874 36.06 25.35 18.43
N VAL A 875 35.41 24.18 18.39
CA VAL A 875 34.94 23.46 19.58
C VAL A 875 35.68 22.13 19.68
N ALA A 876 36.36 21.92 20.82
CA ALA A 876 37.05 20.67 21.12
C ALA A 876 36.26 19.85 22.14
N VAL A 877 36.05 18.56 21.86
CA VAL A 877 35.31 17.63 22.71
C VAL A 877 36.22 16.45 23.07
N PRO A 878 36.62 16.29 24.34
CA PRO A 878 37.48 15.19 24.77
C PRO A 878 36.74 13.85 24.68
N LEU A 879 37.46 12.83 24.25
CA LEU A 879 37.01 11.45 24.20
C LEU A 879 37.88 10.58 25.10
N LEU A 880 37.22 9.77 25.92
CA LEU A 880 37.84 8.80 26.82
C LEU A 880 37.58 7.39 26.30
N THR A 881 38.63 6.56 26.31
CA THR A 881 38.52 5.13 26.00
C THR A 881 38.92 4.29 27.21
N TYR A 882 38.14 3.25 27.51
CA TYR A 882 38.56 2.17 28.40
C TYR A 882 38.64 0.88 27.60
N LEU A 883 39.76 0.17 27.72
CA LEU A 883 40.04 -1.05 26.96
C LEU A 883 40.27 -2.22 27.92
N GLY A 884 39.52 -3.31 27.75
CA GLY A 884 39.61 -4.49 28.62
C GLY A 884 40.86 -5.34 28.38
N ALA A 885 41.50 -5.20 27.23
CA ALA A 885 42.72 -5.92 26.85
C ALA A 885 43.56 -5.07 25.90
N ALA A 886 44.87 -5.34 25.85
CA ALA A 886 45.76 -4.75 24.85
C ALA A 886 45.41 -5.26 23.44
N GLY A 887 45.54 -4.41 22.43
CA GLY A 887 45.25 -4.80 21.05
C GLY A 887 45.13 -3.65 20.06
N ASN A 888 44.60 -3.98 18.88
CA ASN A 888 44.31 -3.03 17.82
C ASN A 888 42.83 -2.66 17.84
N PHE A 889 42.59 -1.35 17.78
CA PHE A 889 41.27 -0.74 17.85
C PHE A 889 41.10 0.28 16.73
N THR A 890 39.86 0.65 16.47
CA THR A 890 39.53 1.72 15.51
C THR A 890 38.54 2.68 16.11
N LEU A 891 38.77 3.98 15.90
CA LEU A 891 37.75 5.01 16.02
C LEU A 891 37.18 5.28 14.63
N LYS A 892 35.85 5.21 14.50
CA LYS A 892 35.15 5.38 13.23
C LYS A 892 34.06 6.43 13.36
N ALA A 893 34.04 7.39 12.44
CA ALA A 893 32.90 8.28 12.23
C ALA A 893 31.80 7.49 11.50
N ASP A 894 30.76 7.10 12.25
CA ASP A 894 29.60 6.40 11.70
C ASP A 894 28.67 7.36 10.96
N GLU A 895 28.47 8.56 11.52
CA GLU A 895 27.61 9.60 10.97
C GLU A 895 28.25 10.98 11.18
N LEU A 896 28.26 11.81 10.14
CA LEU A 896 28.55 13.24 10.18
C LEU A 896 27.42 13.96 9.43
N LEU A 897 26.38 14.39 10.14
CA LEU A 897 25.12 14.87 9.56
C LEU A 897 24.91 16.35 9.83
N ASN A 898 24.28 17.05 8.88
CA ASN A 898 23.84 18.46 8.94
C ASN A 898 24.87 19.45 9.52
N LEU A 899 26.16 19.19 9.32
CA LEU A 899 27.21 20.13 9.72
C LEU A 899 27.04 21.43 8.91
N PRO A 900 27.14 22.62 9.53
CA PRO A 900 27.12 23.88 8.79
C PRO A 900 28.17 23.89 7.69
N ALA A 901 27.84 24.49 6.54
CA ALA A 901 28.71 24.47 5.36
C ALA A 901 30.14 24.93 5.69
N GLY A 902 31.12 24.12 5.26
CA GLY A 902 32.54 24.37 5.51
C GLY A 902 33.05 24.05 6.92
N THR A 903 32.21 23.47 7.78
CA THR A 903 32.68 22.92 9.06
C THR A 903 33.49 21.65 8.84
N ALA A 904 34.72 21.63 9.32
CA ALA A 904 35.59 20.46 9.34
C ALA A 904 35.53 19.73 10.69
N VAL A 905 35.56 18.39 10.68
CA VAL A 905 35.60 17.58 11.91
C VAL A 905 36.87 16.74 11.92
N HIS A 906 37.75 17.01 12.89
CA HIS A 906 39.01 16.28 13.04
C HIS A 906 39.02 15.41 14.29
N LEU A 907 39.60 14.21 14.19
CA LEU A 907 40.03 13.41 15.33
C LEU A 907 41.49 13.74 15.64
N LEU A 908 41.78 14.04 16.90
CA LEU A 908 43.12 14.32 17.42
C LEU A 908 43.59 13.12 18.24
N ASP A 909 44.75 12.53 17.90
CA ASP A 909 45.41 11.49 18.71
C ASP A 909 46.60 12.08 19.48
N ALA A 910 46.29 12.36 20.72
CA ALA A 910 47.09 12.27 21.92
C ALA A 910 48.50 11.68 21.78
N ALA A 911 48.53 10.36 21.62
CA ALA A 911 49.74 9.57 21.80
C ALA A 911 50.71 9.75 20.62
N THR A 912 50.20 10.00 19.42
CA THR A 912 50.99 10.03 18.18
C THR A 912 51.16 11.44 17.61
N GLY A 913 50.36 12.41 18.05
CA GLY A 913 50.25 13.73 17.45
C GLY A 913 49.44 13.75 16.15
N ALA A 914 48.77 12.65 15.78
CA ALA A 914 48.01 12.56 14.54
C ALA A 914 46.76 13.47 14.56
N VAL A 915 46.45 14.04 13.40
CA VAL A 915 45.25 14.86 13.15
C VAL A 915 44.57 14.29 11.91
N VAL A 916 43.36 13.74 12.09
CA VAL A 916 42.65 12.99 11.05
C VAL A 916 41.38 13.73 10.69
N ASP A 917 41.25 14.17 9.45
CA ASP A 917 40.00 14.73 8.90
C ASP A 917 38.99 13.60 8.71
N LEU A 918 37.98 13.52 9.58
CA LEU A 918 37.00 12.42 9.61
C LEU A 918 36.04 12.45 8.41
N GLN A 919 35.97 13.55 7.66
CA GLN A 919 35.16 13.62 6.45
C GLN A 919 35.88 12.99 5.25
N LYS A 920 37.22 12.94 5.28
CA LYS A 920 38.04 12.30 4.23
C LYS A 920 38.49 10.90 4.62
N GLN A 921 38.84 10.72 5.90
CA GLN A 921 39.29 9.47 6.47
C GLN A 921 38.39 9.14 7.68
N PRO A 922 37.24 8.48 7.45
CA PRO A 922 36.26 8.24 8.50
C PRO A 922 36.72 7.21 9.55
N THR A 923 37.82 6.49 9.31
CA THR A 923 38.34 5.46 10.23
C THR A 923 39.80 5.72 10.59
N TYR A 924 40.11 5.67 11.89
CA TYR A 924 41.47 5.76 12.43
C TYR A 924 41.81 4.52 13.26
N ALA A 925 42.82 3.77 12.84
CA ALA A 925 43.31 2.59 13.56
C ALA A 925 44.41 2.96 14.54
N PHE A 926 44.41 2.32 15.71
CA PHE A 926 45.41 2.54 16.74
C PHE A 926 45.65 1.29 17.58
N ALA A 927 46.88 1.15 18.09
CA ALA A 927 47.21 0.19 19.13
C ALA A 927 47.13 0.85 20.52
N ALA A 928 46.73 0.08 21.52
CA ALA A 928 46.68 0.52 22.91
C ALA A 928 46.79 -0.67 23.88
N GLU A 929 47.31 -0.39 25.08
CA GLU A 929 47.28 -1.30 26.22
C GLU A 929 45.90 -1.32 26.88
N ALA A 930 45.67 -2.32 27.73
CA ALA A 930 44.49 -2.38 28.57
C ALA A 930 44.47 -1.22 29.58
N GLY A 931 43.30 -0.66 29.85
CA GLY A 931 43.10 0.39 30.85
C GLY A 931 42.40 1.63 30.32
N LEU A 932 42.39 2.67 31.16
CA LEU A 932 41.72 3.93 30.90
C LEU A 932 42.68 4.92 30.23
N ALA A 933 42.23 5.56 29.14
CA ALA A 933 42.91 6.69 28.52
C ALA A 933 41.98 7.90 28.46
N THR A 934 42.24 8.90 29.32
CA THR A 934 41.39 10.08 29.54
C THR A 934 41.72 11.27 28.63
N SER A 935 42.96 11.36 28.14
CA SER A 935 43.48 12.53 27.41
C SER A 935 44.04 12.22 26.03
N ARG A 936 43.80 11.01 25.53
CA ARG A 936 44.33 10.58 24.24
C ARG A 936 43.54 11.13 23.07
N PHE A 937 42.22 11.08 23.09
CA PHE A 937 41.43 11.41 21.90
C PHE A 937 40.59 12.67 22.10
N SER A 938 40.40 13.45 21.05
CA SER A 938 39.47 14.57 21.03
C SER A 938 38.89 14.79 19.64
N LEU A 939 37.62 15.20 19.57
CA LEU A 939 37.01 15.70 18.35
C LEU A 939 37.17 17.22 18.29
N LEU A 940 37.53 17.74 17.13
CA LEU A 940 37.63 19.18 16.88
C LEU A 940 36.71 19.57 15.74
N PHE A 941 35.70 20.37 16.07
CA PHE A 941 34.78 20.98 15.10
C PHE A 941 35.30 22.37 14.75
N THR A 942 35.60 22.60 13.48
CA THR A 942 36.19 23.85 12.98
C THR A 942 35.27 24.46 11.92
N PRO A 943 34.44 25.46 12.27
CA PRO A 943 33.57 26.16 11.32
C PRO A 943 34.36 26.88 10.21
N ALA A 944 33.80 26.98 9.00
CA ALA A 944 34.38 27.84 7.96
C ALA A 944 34.24 29.31 8.35
N ARG A 945 35.34 30.05 8.31
CA ARG A 945 35.30 31.51 8.44
C ARG A 945 34.85 32.12 7.11
N PRO A 946 33.88 33.06 7.09
CA PRO A 946 33.68 33.90 5.92
C PRO A 946 35.00 34.61 5.61
N LEU A 947 35.47 34.53 4.36
CA LEU A 947 36.57 35.36 3.89
C LEU A 947 36.10 36.82 3.95
N ALA A 948 36.34 37.49 5.07
CA ALA A 948 36.18 38.93 5.14
C ALA A 948 37.20 39.56 4.18
N THR A 949 36.74 40.35 3.22
CA THR A 949 37.56 41.38 2.58
C THR A 949 37.93 42.41 3.66
N ALA A 950 38.98 42.13 4.42
CA ALA A 950 39.59 43.08 5.35
C ALA A 950 41.11 43.05 5.13
N GLY A 951 41.69 44.24 5.00
CA GLY A 951 43.04 44.47 4.52
C GLY A 951 44.14 43.74 5.29
N LEU A 952 45.32 43.66 4.65
CA LEU A 952 46.54 42.90 4.99
C LEU A 952 47.07 42.98 6.45
N GLY A 953 46.44 43.70 7.37
CA GLY A 953 46.84 43.78 8.78
C GLY A 953 46.19 42.76 9.72
N ALA A 954 45.14 42.03 9.30
CA ALA A 954 44.37 41.12 10.17
C ALA A 954 44.67 39.61 9.97
N GLN A 955 45.71 39.24 9.22
CA GLN A 955 45.98 37.86 8.79
C GLN A 955 47.00 37.04 9.61
N LEU A 956 47.29 37.42 10.87
CA LEU A 956 48.24 36.67 11.72
C LEU A 956 47.64 36.31 13.09
N GLU A 957 46.47 35.67 13.13
CA GLU A 957 46.02 35.02 14.37
C GLU A 957 46.31 33.53 14.30
N ALA A 958 47.35 33.09 15.03
CA ALA A 958 47.52 31.68 15.35
C ALA A 958 46.43 31.24 16.33
N GLU A 959 45.89 30.05 16.12
CA GLU A 959 44.84 29.47 16.98
C GLU A 959 45.46 28.51 17.98
N VAL A 960 44.94 28.53 19.21
CA VAL A 960 45.42 27.67 20.30
C VAL A 960 44.23 27.01 21.00
N PHE A 961 44.24 25.69 21.15
CA PHE A 961 43.15 24.94 21.77
C PHE A 961 43.61 23.55 22.26
N PRO A 962 42.86 22.87 23.15
CA PRO A 962 41.84 23.46 24.01
C PRO A 962 42.48 24.50 24.96
N ASN A 963 41.68 25.44 25.43
CA ASN A 963 42.11 26.41 26.42
C ASN A 963 40.93 26.68 27.36
N PRO A 964 40.91 26.11 28.59
CA PRO A 964 42.04 25.49 29.30
C PRO A 964 42.58 24.20 28.66
N ALA A 965 43.89 24.00 28.75
CA ALA A 965 44.61 22.83 28.32
C ALA A 965 45.03 21.98 29.53
N HIS A 966 45.13 20.67 29.37
CA HIS A 966 45.64 19.76 30.41
C HIS A 966 47.04 19.28 30.02
N ASP A 967 47.10 18.18 29.26
CA ASP A 967 48.36 17.53 28.90
C ASP A 967 49.06 18.14 27.68
N ARG A 968 48.36 18.97 26.90
CA ARG A 968 48.88 19.55 25.66
C ARG A 968 48.02 20.70 25.15
N LEU A 969 48.65 21.56 24.36
CA LEU A 969 48.03 22.66 23.62
C LEU A 969 48.27 22.45 22.13
N TRP A 970 47.20 22.41 21.33
CA TRP A 970 47.29 22.43 19.87
C TRP A 970 47.41 23.85 19.36
N ILE A 971 48.30 24.04 18.39
CA ILE A 971 48.62 25.32 17.79
C ILE A 971 48.43 25.18 16.29
N ARG A 972 47.63 26.07 15.68
CA ARG A 972 47.50 26.22 14.23
C ARG A 972 48.08 27.55 13.80
N LEU A 973 48.99 27.55 12.84
CA LEU A 973 49.52 28.78 12.27
C LEU A 973 48.71 29.24 11.04
N PRO A 974 48.69 30.55 10.76
CA PRO A 974 48.14 31.09 9.52
C PRO A 974 48.85 30.52 8.26
N ALA A 975 48.14 30.48 7.14
CA ALA A 975 48.70 30.04 5.86
C ALA A 975 49.86 30.96 5.44
N GLY A 976 50.97 30.37 4.97
CA GLY A 976 52.17 31.14 4.60
C GLY A 976 53.05 31.58 5.78
N SER A 977 52.73 31.19 7.02
CA SER A 977 53.64 31.40 8.16
C SER A 977 54.95 30.65 7.91
N GLN A 978 56.09 31.29 8.22
CA GLN A 978 57.39 30.62 8.28
C GLN A 978 57.46 29.70 9.50
N ILE A 979 58.53 28.88 9.60
CA ILE A 979 58.81 28.08 10.80
C ILE A 979 58.73 29.00 12.02
N ALA A 980 57.85 28.67 12.96
CA ALA A 980 57.59 29.46 14.14
C ALA A 980 58.25 28.86 15.37
N GLU A 981 58.71 29.70 16.30
CA GLU A 981 59.05 29.25 17.65
C GLU A 981 57.86 29.54 18.57
N ALA A 982 57.38 28.52 19.25
CA ALA A 982 56.33 28.61 20.26
C ALA A 982 56.97 28.53 21.64
N VAL A 983 56.87 29.60 22.43
CA VAL A 983 57.48 29.73 23.75
C VAL A 983 56.39 29.97 24.79
N LEU A 984 56.25 29.07 25.75
CA LEU A 984 55.31 29.19 26.85
C LEU A 984 55.99 29.86 28.05
N PHE A 985 55.38 30.91 28.59
CA PHE A 985 55.86 31.65 29.75
C PHE A 985 54.95 31.43 30.96
N ASN A 986 55.52 31.19 32.14
CA ASN A 986 54.75 31.18 33.39
C ASN A 986 54.36 32.61 33.83
N SER A 987 53.62 32.73 34.93
CA SER A 987 53.17 34.02 35.48
C SER A 987 54.31 34.97 35.90
N LEU A 988 55.53 34.46 36.08
CA LEU A 988 56.74 35.23 36.37
C LEU A 988 57.50 35.66 35.11
N GLY A 989 56.98 35.35 33.91
CA GLY A 989 57.63 35.66 32.63
C GLY A 989 58.83 34.76 32.31
N GLN A 990 58.98 33.62 32.97
CA GLN A 990 60.03 32.63 32.68
C GLN A 990 59.54 31.69 31.57
N ALA A 991 60.36 31.48 30.55
CA ALA A 991 60.08 30.50 29.50
C ALA A 991 60.16 29.08 30.10
N VAL A 992 59.01 28.42 30.21
CA VAL A 992 58.88 27.06 30.77
C VAL A 992 58.88 25.98 29.70
N GLN A 993 58.56 26.35 28.45
CA GLN A 993 58.57 25.41 27.34
C GLN A 993 58.85 26.11 26.02
N ARG A 994 59.57 25.44 25.13
CA ARG A 994 59.85 25.89 23.77
C ARG A 994 59.58 24.77 22.79
N GLN A 995 59.01 25.09 21.64
CA GLN A 995 58.81 24.15 20.55
C GLN A 995 58.91 24.86 19.21
N THR A 996 59.66 24.27 18.29
CA THR A 996 59.66 24.70 16.89
C THR A 996 58.44 24.10 16.18
N ILE A 997 57.63 24.96 15.59
CA ILE A 997 56.42 24.64 14.84
C ILE A 997 56.70 24.91 13.36
N PRO A 998 56.71 23.88 12.50
CA PRO A 998 56.84 24.11 11.05
C PRO A 998 55.76 25.06 10.55
N GLY A 999 56.10 25.92 9.61
CA GLY A 999 55.15 26.86 9.01
C GLY A 999 54.02 26.14 8.25
N GLY A 1000 52.81 26.73 8.24
CA GLY A 1000 51.66 26.20 7.49
C GLY A 1000 50.35 26.16 8.29
N GLN A 1001 49.27 25.70 7.66
CA GLN A 1001 47.93 25.61 8.26
C GLN A 1001 47.72 24.33 9.10
N GLU A 1002 48.72 23.48 9.19
CA GLU A 1002 48.59 22.22 9.92
C GLU A 1002 48.60 22.45 11.43
N LEU A 1003 47.83 21.62 12.13
CA LEU A 1003 47.79 21.60 13.58
C LEU A 1003 49.04 20.91 14.15
N ARG A 1004 49.58 21.48 15.24
CA ARG A 1004 50.76 20.99 15.94
C ARG A 1004 50.54 20.98 17.44
N ALA A 1005 50.81 19.85 18.09
CA ALA A 1005 50.68 19.71 19.53
C ALA A 1005 51.93 20.17 20.28
N MET A 1006 51.73 20.92 21.37
CA MET A 1006 52.71 21.27 22.39
C MET A 1006 52.38 20.54 23.70
N PRO A 1007 53.22 19.59 24.17
CA PRO A 1007 52.93 18.79 25.36
C PRO A 1007 53.14 19.59 26.66
N LEU A 1008 52.14 19.71 27.53
CA LEU A 1008 52.18 20.51 28.76
C LEU A 1008 52.31 19.68 30.05
N GLN A 1009 52.41 18.35 29.95
CA GLN A 1009 52.34 17.38 31.06
C GLN A 1009 53.31 17.62 32.24
N HIS A 1010 54.38 18.38 32.02
CA HIS A 1010 55.43 18.68 33.00
C HIS A 1010 55.29 20.07 33.64
N LEU A 1011 54.24 20.82 33.27
CA LEU A 1011 53.98 22.16 33.77
C LEU A 1011 53.02 22.10 34.95
N ALA A 1012 53.24 22.98 35.94
CA ALA A 1012 52.33 23.13 37.06
C ALA A 1012 51.00 23.77 36.60
N LEU A 1013 49.92 23.51 37.34
CA LEU A 1013 48.64 24.15 37.07
C LEU A 1013 48.76 25.67 37.21
N GLY A 1014 48.19 26.42 36.27
CA GLY A 1014 48.30 27.88 36.30
C GLY A 1014 48.01 28.56 34.96
N ILE A 1015 48.14 29.88 34.96
CA ILE A 1015 47.99 30.70 33.76
C ILE A 1015 49.37 30.94 33.16
N TYR A 1016 49.48 30.61 31.89
CA TYR A 1016 50.66 30.78 31.06
C TYR A 1016 50.36 31.74 29.91
N THR A 1017 51.43 32.25 29.31
CA THR A 1017 51.37 33.07 28.11
C THR A 1017 52.18 32.39 27.01
N LEU A 1018 51.53 31.98 25.93
CA LEU A 1018 52.17 31.42 24.75
C LEU A 1018 52.55 32.54 23.79
N HIS A 1019 53.83 32.64 23.47
CA HIS A 1019 54.36 33.52 22.42
C HIS A 1019 54.69 32.68 21.19
N LEU A 1020 54.17 33.09 20.04
CA LEU A 1020 54.40 32.46 18.74
C LEU A 1020 55.18 33.42 17.86
N HIS A 1021 56.44 33.11 17.61
CA HIS A 1021 57.35 33.89 16.79
C HIS A 1021 57.18 33.52 15.32
N LEU A 1022 56.45 34.32 14.56
CA LEU A 1022 56.15 34.13 13.14
C LEU A 1022 57.03 35.07 12.31
N GLY A 1023 58.29 34.69 12.07
CA GLY A 1023 59.28 35.57 11.46
C GLY A 1023 59.61 36.76 12.37
N GLN A 1024 59.24 37.97 11.95
CA GLN A 1024 59.43 39.22 12.73
C GLN A 1024 58.24 39.56 13.64
N ALA A 1025 57.11 38.84 13.52
CA ALA A 1025 55.92 39.09 14.33
C ALA A 1025 55.84 38.12 15.53
N VAL A 1026 55.35 38.59 16.67
CA VAL A 1026 55.06 37.75 17.84
C VAL A 1026 53.57 37.79 18.13
N VAL A 1027 52.91 36.63 18.10
CA VAL A 1027 51.51 36.47 18.50
C VAL A 1027 51.48 35.92 19.92
N VAL A 1028 50.72 36.59 20.79
CA VAL A 1028 50.64 36.22 22.21
C VAL A 1028 49.25 35.69 22.53
N LYS A 1029 49.17 34.51 23.15
CA LYS A 1029 47.92 33.88 23.58
C LYS A 1029 48.00 33.50 25.06
N ARG A 1030 46.96 33.84 25.83
CA ARG A 1030 46.80 33.33 27.20
C ARG A 1030 46.46 31.84 27.14
N VAL A 1031 47.15 31.01 27.91
CA VAL A 1031 46.91 29.56 28.01
C VAL A 1031 46.68 29.24 29.47
N VAL A 1032 45.55 28.63 29.79
CA VAL A 1032 45.30 28.10 31.13
C VAL A 1032 45.69 26.63 31.11
N VAL A 1033 46.60 26.21 31.99
CA VAL A 1033 46.94 24.80 32.19
C VAL A 1033 46.24 24.33 33.46
N ASN A 1034 45.34 23.37 33.32
CA ASN A 1034 44.47 22.86 34.38
C ASN A 1034 44.73 21.40 34.73
#